data_AF-F5YGN5-F1
#
_entry.id   AF-F5YGN5-F1
#
_cell.length_a   1.000
_cell.length_b   1.000
_cell.length_c   1.000
_cell.angle_alpha   90.00
_cell.angle_beta   90.00
_cell.angle_gamma   90.00
#
_symmetry.space_group_name_H-M   'P 1'
#
loop_
_entity.id
_entity.type
_entity.pdbx_description
1 polymer ?
#
loop_
_entity_poly.entity_id
_entity_poly.type
_entity_poly.pdbx_seq_one_letter_code
_entity_poly.pdbx_strand_id
1 'polypeptide(L)'
;MKITPKKIVKAFIPYGILKILDVKKSKSIRVNAEKLQYNPPSPLVQTDIMQKWLSQIHGLCAAGYTATQWCIDKGYKNVVLYTEKQYWPLIEPIALSFRMDERITTHACSRIPFITRYQDEAIFGWFVSSALNTIDLKDVDVVFIIKPFIDSAAEKYLEGTKTRIVQLPSLIQLLRDYFFLEKPLILFTSLHPYVHLLTYCSPRFPQKNRTENEDNILSNRRAEKEFLDGLKKGIFTTSSYDEFPYTPSDVLEMMCPPPSYLDNTNLRIYNDKEGKYVNIKDGHRITIGQPENPEHTIYFFGGCRIFGHGAPDSGTTSSHLQALLNSHAPERHFIVQNYGGHVYGRHDDRLRKLFSLSVKPGDIVVSEVWAPLSEHYCWTDLSQILQRPHPYGEVFIDGVHFNENGNRAIADALYKTLEEHDFFSAPKENAAPPGTLFALPHLFGIPESVLQSKAAFSTNIPAKHKLFPGYEKQIEEYKKVLYEHRNKTLGENGAIAMTAGPFTYGHRYLVEYAAARVSTLYIFVVKDNKTFLEYEDRYAMVKEGTKDLPNVVVLSSGMFIGSRLTFSSYYNREKLQEVKIDPSSDVIFFAEEIAPILNIKTRFVGTEPFDTVTKQYNETMHKIFPENGVSLVEIPRKEIGGVAISASTVRRLLEEKNFVEISKIVPETTLLYLKEKYSG
;
A
#
# COMPACT_ATOMS: atom_id res chain seq x y z
N MET A 1 -5.31 37.56 30.79
CA MET A 1 -5.62 36.54 31.83
C MET A 1 -4.45 35.55 31.92
N LYS A 2 -3.65 35.52 33.01
CA LYS A 2 -2.50 34.60 33.14
C LYS A 2 -2.99 33.15 33.33
N ILE A 3 -3.01 32.36 32.26
CA ILE A 3 -3.34 30.93 32.32
C ILE A 3 -2.02 30.14 32.46
N THR A 4 -1.91 29.25 33.44
CA THR A 4 -0.73 28.40 33.63
C THR A 4 -0.88 27.09 32.82
N PRO A 5 0.23 26.40 32.45
CA PRO A 5 0.19 25.10 31.76
C PRO A 5 -0.78 24.10 32.41
N LYS A 6 -0.93 24.17 33.73
CA LYS A 6 -1.87 23.39 34.54
C LYS A 6 -3.35 23.54 34.15
N LYS A 7 -3.78 24.69 33.59
CA LYS A 7 -5.15 24.95 33.12
C LYS A 7 -5.38 24.44 31.69
N ILE A 8 -4.34 24.45 30.84
CA ILE A 8 -4.36 23.86 29.49
C ILE A 8 -4.40 22.34 29.62
N VAL A 9 -3.51 21.76 30.43
CA VAL A 9 -3.45 20.32 30.70
C VAL A 9 -4.74 19.80 31.38
N LYS A 10 -5.36 20.55 32.29
CA LYS A 10 -6.66 20.19 32.91
C LYS A 10 -7.84 20.11 31.93
N ALA A 11 -7.77 20.79 30.79
CA ALA A 11 -8.85 20.82 29.80
C ALA A 11 -8.74 19.65 28.80
N PHE A 12 -7.53 19.15 28.57
CA PHE A 12 -7.26 17.98 27.70
C PHE A 12 -7.17 16.66 28.48
N ILE A 13 -7.05 16.69 29.82
CA ILE A 13 -6.83 15.52 30.67
C ILE A 13 -7.76 15.57 31.90
N PRO A 14 -8.68 14.59 32.10
CA PRO A 14 -9.59 14.56 33.25
C PRO A 14 -8.89 14.58 34.62
N TYR A 15 -9.54 15.23 35.59
CA TYR A 15 -9.02 15.58 36.93
C TYR A 15 -8.36 14.43 37.71
N GLY A 16 -8.76 13.17 37.47
CA GLY A 16 -8.18 11.99 38.12
C GLY A 16 -6.73 11.68 37.71
N ILE A 17 -6.26 12.17 36.55
CA ILE A 17 -4.93 11.85 36.00
C ILE A 17 -3.82 12.76 36.57
N LEU A 18 -4.16 13.98 37.04
CA LEU A 18 -3.20 14.89 37.66
C LEU A 18 -2.72 14.44 39.05
N LYS A 19 -3.33 13.40 39.62
CA LYS A 19 -2.88 12.76 40.87
C LYS A 19 -1.82 11.68 40.66
N ILE A 20 -1.76 11.06 39.47
CA ILE A 20 -0.88 9.91 39.17
C ILE A 20 0.51 10.39 38.73
N LEU A 21 0.55 11.51 38.02
CA LEU A 21 1.79 12.26 37.85
C LEU A 21 2.04 13.02 39.15
N ASP A 22 2.81 12.43 40.05
CA ASP A 22 3.50 13.15 41.11
C ASP A 22 4.52 14.08 40.43
N VAL A 23 4.01 15.17 39.84
CA VAL A 23 4.79 16.32 39.41
C VAL A 23 5.31 16.92 40.70
N LYS A 24 6.37 16.30 41.24
CA LYS A 24 7.26 16.92 42.20
C LYS A 24 7.47 18.32 41.68
N LYS A 25 7.09 19.30 42.51
CA LYS A 25 7.33 20.73 42.31
C LYS A 25 8.80 20.94 41.92
N SER A 26 9.14 20.83 40.65
CA SER A 26 10.37 21.39 40.16
C SER A 26 10.12 22.88 40.04
N LYS A 27 10.50 23.62 41.08
CA LYS A 27 11.03 24.97 40.89
C LYS A 27 11.92 24.92 39.64
N SER A 28 11.78 25.89 38.74
CA SER A 28 12.65 26.14 37.57
C SER A 28 13.99 25.42 37.72
N ILE A 29 14.15 24.30 37.01
CA ILE A 29 15.36 23.51 37.13
C ILE A 29 16.46 24.31 36.41
N ARG A 30 17.37 24.92 37.17
CA ARG A 30 18.73 25.17 36.68
C ARG A 30 19.36 23.79 36.50
N VAL A 31 19.29 23.23 35.29
CA VAL A 31 19.87 21.92 34.99
C VAL A 31 21.38 22.10 34.84
N ASN A 32 22.13 21.57 35.81
CA ASN A 32 23.59 21.47 35.73
C ASN A 32 23.95 20.42 34.66
N ALA A 33 24.74 20.80 33.67
CA ALA A 33 24.94 20.07 32.41
C ALA A 33 25.81 18.79 32.52
N GLU A 34 26.34 18.45 33.70
CA GLU A 34 27.39 17.41 33.82
C GLU A 34 26.91 16.01 34.24
N LYS A 35 25.59 15.75 34.36
CA LYS A 35 25.07 14.43 34.80
C LYS A 35 23.98 13.82 33.91
N LEU A 36 24.15 13.88 32.59
CA LEU A 36 23.34 13.09 31.66
C LEU A 36 23.94 11.68 31.48
N GLN A 37 23.78 10.81 32.49
CA GLN A 37 23.75 9.37 32.20
C GLN A 37 22.37 9.05 31.61
N TYR A 38 22.39 8.68 30.33
CA TYR A 38 21.25 8.34 29.52
C TYR A 38 20.59 7.06 30.03
N ASN A 39 19.59 7.18 30.91
CA ASN A 39 18.60 6.13 31.15
C ASN A 39 17.32 6.51 30.41
N PRO A 40 17.01 5.91 29.23
CA PRO A 40 15.70 6.10 28.63
C PRO A 40 14.64 5.59 29.61
N PRO A 41 13.52 6.32 29.81
CA PRO A 41 12.47 5.87 30.70
C PRO A 41 11.89 4.53 30.23
N SER A 42 11.59 3.65 31.18
CA SER A 42 11.01 2.32 30.92
C SER A 42 9.73 2.44 30.06
N PRO A 43 9.61 1.70 28.93
CA PRO A 43 8.47 1.75 28.02
C PRO A 43 7.12 1.38 28.64
N LEU A 44 7.10 0.74 29.81
CA LEU A 44 5.93 0.10 30.40
C LEU A 44 4.89 1.06 30.98
N VAL A 45 5.29 2.22 31.53
CA VAL A 45 4.37 3.14 32.22
C VAL A 45 3.55 4.00 31.23
N GLN A 46 3.90 3.97 29.94
CA GLN A 46 3.25 4.80 28.93
C GLN A 46 2.06 4.13 28.23
N THR A 47 1.96 2.80 28.17
CA THR A 47 0.93 2.13 27.33
C THR A 47 -0.50 2.37 27.84
N ASP A 48 -0.79 2.15 29.13
CA ASP A 48 -2.15 2.31 29.67
C ASP A 48 -2.60 3.77 29.67
N ILE A 49 -1.66 4.69 29.92
CA ILE A 49 -1.90 6.13 29.88
C ILE A 49 -2.19 6.57 28.44
N MET A 50 -1.40 6.06 27.48
CA MET A 50 -1.57 6.30 26.05
C MET A 50 -2.90 5.75 25.54
N GLN A 51 -3.29 4.54 25.95
CA GLN A 51 -4.59 3.92 25.62
C GLN A 51 -5.76 4.78 26.13
N LYS A 52 -5.71 5.23 27.39
CA LYS A 52 -6.74 6.11 27.96
C LYS A 52 -6.85 7.45 27.22
N TRP A 53 -5.72 7.98 26.75
CA TRP A 53 -5.70 9.22 25.98
C TRP A 53 -6.24 9.05 24.56
N LEU A 54 -5.93 7.95 23.89
CA LEU A 54 -6.44 7.65 22.55
C LEU A 54 -7.96 7.49 22.54
N SER A 55 -8.51 6.75 23.50
CA SER A 55 -9.96 6.61 23.66
C SER A 55 -10.68 7.96 23.86
N GLN A 56 -10.08 8.88 24.63
CA GLN A 56 -10.62 10.23 24.81
C GLN A 56 -10.50 11.09 23.54
N ILE A 57 -9.38 11.00 22.83
CA ILE A 57 -9.18 11.69 21.54
C ILE A 57 -10.21 11.19 20.52
N HIS A 58 -10.43 9.88 20.44
CA HIS A 58 -11.44 9.27 19.58
C HIS A 58 -12.84 9.84 19.88
N GLY A 59 -13.27 9.85 21.15
CA GLY A 59 -14.57 10.40 21.54
C GLY A 59 -14.74 11.89 21.19
N LEU A 60 -13.68 12.70 21.34
CA LEU A 60 -13.72 14.12 20.97
C LEU A 60 -13.79 14.33 19.45
N CYS A 61 -13.04 13.53 18.67
CA CYS A 61 -13.08 13.59 17.21
C CYS A 61 -14.41 13.09 16.64
N ALA A 62 -14.99 12.03 17.21
CA ALA A 62 -16.31 11.52 16.88
C ALA A 62 -17.39 12.61 17.05
N ALA A 63 -17.27 13.44 18.09
CA ALA A 63 -18.16 14.56 18.37
C ALA A 63 -17.88 15.83 17.52
N GLY A 64 -16.93 15.79 16.57
CA GLY A 64 -16.58 16.93 15.72
C GLY A 64 -15.80 18.05 16.41
N TYR A 65 -15.28 17.82 17.63
CA TYR A 65 -14.60 18.83 18.43
C TYR A 65 -13.11 18.95 18.04
N THR A 66 -12.76 20.00 17.28
CA THR A 66 -11.38 20.21 16.77
C THR A 66 -10.52 21.05 17.72
N ALA A 67 -9.19 20.90 17.64
CA ALA A 67 -8.23 21.69 18.43
C ALA A 67 -8.40 23.21 18.21
N THR A 68 -8.81 23.63 17.01
CA THR A 68 -9.07 25.04 16.69
C THR A 68 -10.40 25.52 17.23
N GLN A 69 -11.46 24.69 17.21
CA GLN A 69 -12.75 25.08 17.76
C GLN A 69 -12.61 25.42 19.25
N TRP A 70 -11.83 24.65 20.00
CA TRP A 70 -11.48 24.97 21.38
C TRP A 70 -10.72 26.31 21.53
N CYS A 71 -9.75 26.58 20.65
CA CYS A 71 -9.01 27.85 20.68
C CYS A 71 -9.92 29.06 20.42
N ILE A 72 -10.87 28.92 19.50
CA ILE A 72 -11.89 29.94 19.19
C ILE A 72 -12.85 30.13 20.38
N ASP A 73 -13.36 29.04 20.96
CA ASP A 73 -14.28 29.06 22.12
C ASP A 73 -13.65 29.69 23.38
N LYS A 74 -12.32 29.75 23.45
CA LYS A 74 -11.56 30.40 24.54
C LYS A 74 -11.15 31.84 24.23
N GLY A 75 -11.57 32.39 23.10
CA GLY A 75 -11.37 33.79 22.72
C GLY A 75 -9.95 34.13 22.25
N TYR A 76 -9.18 33.13 21.80
CA TYR A 76 -7.86 33.36 21.21
C TYR A 76 -8.02 33.86 19.77
N LYS A 77 -7.32 34.95 19.43
CA LYS A 77 -7.48 35.64 18.13
C LYS A 77 -6.37 35.34 17.12
N ASN A 78 -5.15 35.03 17.59
CA ASN A 78 -3.96 34.82 16.76
C ASN A 78 -3.16 33.60 17.25
N VAL A 79 -3.52 32.40 16.77
CA VAL A 79 -2.75 31.16 17.05
C VAL A 79 -1.78 30.93 15.89
N VAL A 80 -0.52 30.54 16.16
CA VAL A 80 0.51 30.35 15.12
C VAL A 80 1.15 28.96 15.26
N LEU A 81 1.23 28.22 14.16
CA LEU A 81 1.98 26.96 14.04
C LEU A 81 3.33 27.25 13.35
N TYR A 82 4.44 26.82 13.94
CA TYR A 82 5.78 27.03 13.37
C TYR A 82 6.45 25.73 12.94
N THR A 83 7.05 25.75 11.75
CA THR A 83 8.03 24.76 11.26
C THR A 83 9.16 25.52 10.58
N GLU A 84 10.38 24.95 10.56
CA GLU A 84 11.71 25.60 10.47
C GLU A 84 11.95 26.69 9.40
N LYS A 85 11.00 27.06 8.52
CA LYS A 85 11.18 28.15 7.54
C LYS A 85 9.97 29.05 7.21
N GLN A 86 8.77 28.94 7.81
CA GLN A 86 7.60 29.80 7.46
C GLN A 86 6.57 30.08 8.59
N TYR A 87 5.81 31.19 8.43
CA TYR A 87 4.79 31.75 9.35
C TYR A 87 3.35 31.50 8.89
N TRP A 88 2.42 31.16 9.81
CA TRP A 88 0.99 31.04 9.50
C TRP A 88 0.06 31.51 10.64
N PRO A 89 -0.77 32.56 10.44
CA PRO A 89 -1.88 32.88 11.34
C PRO A 89 -3.05 31.89 11.14
N LEU A 90 -3.44 31.18 12.21
CA LEU A 90 -4.48 30.15 12.19
C LEU A 90 -5.88 30.78 12.33
N ILE A 91 -6.67 30.79 11.26
CA ILE A 91 -8.09 31.22 11.26
C ILE A 91 -9.05 30.06 10.91
N GLU A 92 -8.57 28.87 10.50
CA GLU A 92 -9.44 27.73 10.13
C GLU A 92 -9.21 26.48 11.00
N PRO A 93 -10.25 25.64 11.18
CA PRO A 93 -10.15 24.42 11.96
C PRO A 93 -9.00 23.52 11.50
N ILE A 94 -8.10 23.17 12.41
CA ILE A 94 -7.07 22.18 12.19
C ILE A 94 -7.81 20.84 12.06
N ALA A 95 -8.16 20.50 10.82
CA ALA A 95 -7.95 19.16 10.35
C ALA A 95 -6.44 19.03 10.15
N LEU A 96 -5.76 18.25 10.98
CA LEU A 96 -4.43 17.77 10.62
C LEU A 96 -4.61 16.90 9.37
N SER A 97 -4.55 17.52 8.19
CA SER A 97 -4.53 16.79 6.94
C SER A 97 -3.08 16.33 6.74
N PHE A 98 -2.86 15.04 6.97
CA PHE A 98 -1.61 14.37 6.70
C PHE A 98 -1.61 14.00 5.23
N ARG A 99 -0.90 14.75 4.37
CA ARG A 99 -0.81 14.37 2.95
C ARG A 99 0.37 13.43 2.75
N MET A 100 0.08 12.14 2.55
CA MET A 100 1.06 11.18 2.03
C MET A 100 1.16 11.37 0.52
N ASP A 101 2.32 11.75 0.02
CA ASP A 101 2.65 11.61 -1.40
C ASP A 101 3.55 10.39 -1.61
N GLU A 102 3.90 10.15 -2.88
CA GLU A 102 4.54 8.94 -3.42
C GLU A 102 5.94 8.62 -2.83
N ARG A 103 6.41 9.36 -1.80
CA ARG A 103 7.71 9.13 -1.13
C ARG A 103 7.66 9.06 0.40
N ILE A 104 6.48 8.94 1.02
CA ILE A 104 6.31 8.84 2.50
C ILE A 104 7.05 9.99 3.22
N THR A 105 6.53 11.20 3.04
CA THR A 105 6.86 12.37 3.87
C THR A 105 5.60 12.82 4.61
N THR A 106 5.67 13.03 5.93
CA THR A 106 4.56 13.65 6.69
C THR A 106 4.48 15.14 6.37
N HIS A 107 3.53 15.53 5.53
CA HIS A 107 3.17 16.93 5.32
C HIS A 107 1.95 17.29 6.16
N ALA A 108 2.05 18.33 7.00
CA ALA A 108 0.89 19.00 7.58
C ALA A 108 0.47 20.11 6.62
N CYS A 109 -0.61 19.91 5.86
CA CYS A 109 -1.11 20.94 4.94
C CYS A 109 -2.20 21.78 5.61
N SER A 110 -1.91 23.07 5.76
CA SER A 110 -2.92 24.15 5.69
C SER A 110 -3.15 24.48 4.21
N ARG A 111 -4.13 25.32 3.86
CA ARG A 111 -4.48 25.70 2.47
C ARG A 111 -3.36 26.38 1.65
N ILE A 112 -2.11 26.41 2.13
CA ILE A 112 -0.93 26.95 1.43
C ILE A 112 0.24 25.94 1.53
N PRO A 113 0.90 25.57 0.40
CA PRO A 113 1.75 24.38 0.32
C PRO A 113 3.09 24.51 1.06
N PHE A 114 3.44 23.45 1.77
CA PHE A 114 4.73 23.21 2.44
C PHE A 114 5.52 22.19 1.60
N ILE A 115 6.77 22.48 1.22
CA ILE A 115 7.63 21.59 0.40
C ILE A 115 8.95 21.35 1.14
N THR A 116 9.26 20.09 1.50
CA THR A 116 10.59 19.66 1.94
C THR A 116 11.04 18.46 1.09
N ARG A 117 12.35 18.29 0.85
CA ARG A 117 12.90 17.28 -0.06
C ARG A 117 13.54 16.12 0.72
N TYR A 118 13.26 14.90 0.28
CA TYR A 118 13.59 13.60 0.91
C TYR A 118 15.08 13.24 1.04
N GLN A 119 16.03 14.07 0.58
CA GLN A 119 17.47 13.81 0.79
C GLN A 119 18.06 14.50 2.01
N ASP A 120 17.28 15.34 2.69
CA ASP A 120 17.62 15.82 4.01
C ASP A 120 16.81 14.98 5.00
N GLU A 121 17.49 14.19 5.83
CA GLU A 121 16.88 13.71 7.08
C GLU A 121 16.20 14.92 7.73
N ALA A 122 14.92 14.82 8.06
CA ALA A 122 14.38 15.66 9.10
C ALA A 122 14.98 15.18 10.43
N ILE A 123 16.27 15.46 10.63
CA ILE A 123 16.84 15.55 11.96
C ILE A 123 15.94 16.58 12.62
N PHE A 124 15.15 16.16 13.60
CA PHE A 124 14.59 17.13 14.53
C PHE A 124 15.80 17.76 15.21
N GLY A 125 16.36 18.82 14.60
CA GLY A 125 17.55 19.52 15.07
C GLY A 125 17.44 19.79 16.56
N TRP A 126 18.55 19.61 17.25
CA TRP A 126 18.65 19.58 18.70
C TRP A 126 18.30 20.94 19.37
N PHE A 127 18.11 22.02 18.60
CA PHE A 127 18.03 23.40 19.11
C PHE A 127 16.83 24.21 18.56
N VAL A 128 15.90 24.57 19.45
CA VAL A 128 14.74 25.46 19.30
C VAL A 128 15.12 26.94 19.11
N SER A 129 16.25 27.39 19.67
CA SER A 129 16.69 28.80 19.60
C SER A 129 16.97 29.31 18.19
N SER A 130 17.45 28.44 17.30
CA SER A 130 17.73 28.76 15.89
C SER A 130 16.47 29.18 15.13
N ALA A 131 15.34 28.52 15.42
CA ALA A 131 14.03 28.81 14.86
C ALA A 131 13.44 30.13 15.40
N LEU A 132 13.55 30.38 16.72
CA LEU A 132 12.98 31.57 17.36
C LEU A 132 13.61 32.88 16.89
N ASN A 133 14.88 32.87 16.47
CA ASN A 133 15.55 34.08 15.98
C ASN A 133 14.91 34.65 14.71
N THR A 134 14.18 33.81 13.97
CA THR A 134 13.61 34.19 12.68
C THR A 134 12.29 34.94 12.84
N ILE A 135 11.65 34.86 14.02
CA ILE A 135 10.25 35.22 14.30
C ILE A 135 10.15 36.60 14.96
N ASP A 136 9.25 37.47 14.47
CA ASP A 136 8.84 38.66 15.24
C ASP A 136 7.82 38.26 16.31
N LEU A 137 8.31 38.14 17.54
CA LEU A 137 7.57 37.64 18.70
C LEU A 137 6.77 38.74 19.44
N LYS A 138 6.75 39.99 18.93
CA LYS A 138 6.09 41.12 19.63
C LYS A 138 4.58 40.95 19.80
N ASP A 139 3.90 40.31 18.84
CA ASP A 139 2.44 40.19 18.82
C ASP A 139 1.88 38.77 18.89
N VAL A 140 2.73 37.77 19.15
CA VAL A 140 2.35 36.36 19.25
C VAL A 140 1.98 35.99 20.70
N ASP A 141 0.84 35.34 20.93
CA ASP A 141 0.41 34.93 22.27
C ASP A 141 0.91 33.52 22.65
N VAL A 142 0.96 32.60 21.67
CA VAL A 142 1.37 31.19 21.84
C VAL A 142 2.05 30.67 20.57
N VAL A 143 3.17 29.97 20.74
CA VAL A 143 3.91 29.21 19.72
C VAL A 143 3.88 27.73 20.10
N PHE A 144 3.38 26.89 19.20
CA PHE A 144 3.46 25.43 19.35
C PHE A 144 4.77 24.92 18.74
N ILE A 145 5.48 24.04 19.45
CA ILE A 145 6.77 23.49 19.00
C ILE A 145 6.74 21.96 18.97
N ILE A 146 7.22 21.42 17.85
CA ILE A 146 7.34 19.98 17.55
C ILE A 146 8.80 19.55 17.79
N LYS A 147 9.28 19.71 19.03
CA LYS A 147 10.63 19.25 19.44
C LYS A 147 10.54 18.57 20.81
N PRO A 148 11.32 17.50 21.04
CA PRO A 148 11.31 16.78 22.32
C PRO A 148 11.91 17.61 23.48
N PHE A 149 12.75 18.60 23.17
CA PHE A 149 13.43 19.46 24.16
C PHE A 149 13.46 20.91 23.68
N ILE A 150 13.58 21.86 24.62
CA ILE A 150 13.86 23.28 24.37
C ILE A 150 15.28 23.54 24.88
N ASP A 151 16.16 24.11 24.06
CA ASP A 151 17.50 24.47 24.49
C ASP A 151 17.52 25.79 25.29
N SER A 152 18.56 25.99 26.10
CA SER A 152 18.69 27.14 27.00
C SER A 152 18.79 28.49 26.28
N ALA A 153 19.23 28.52 25.01
CA ALA A 153 19.31 29.77 24.26
C ALA A 153 17.92 30.28 23.80
N ALA A 154 16.90 29.42 23.77
CA ALA A 154 15.53 29.79 23.43
C ALA A 154 14.91 30.76 24.46
N GLU A 155 15.31 30.67 25.74
CA GLU A 155 14.83 31.56 26.80
C GLU A 155 15.18 33.03 26.54
N LYS A 156 16.36 33.29 25.96
CA LYS A 156 16.84 34.64 25.63
C LYS A 156 15.99 35.35 24.56
N TYR A 157 15.38 34.58 23.65
CA TYR A 157 14.53 35.13 22.58
C TYR A 157 13.10 35.42 23.03
N LEU A 158 12.65 34.78 24.11
CA LEU A 158 11.32 35.01 24.70
C LEU A 158 11.31 36.15 25.70
N GLU A 159 12.48 36.58 26.16
CA GLU A 159 12.66 37.63 27.16
C GLU A 159 12.10 38.97 26.64
N GLY A 160 11.14 39.54 27.38
CA GLY A 160 10.44 40.78 26.98
C GLY A 160 9.23 40.60 26.05
N THR A 161 8.89 39.37 25.65
CA THR A 161 7.73 39.07 24.80
C THR A 161 6.54 38.52 25.61
N LYS A 162 5.31 38.63 25.09
CA LYS A 162 4.11 37.98 25.70
C LYS A 162 3.94 36.50 25.28
N THR A 163 4.83 36.02 24.40
CA THR A 163 4.77 34.72 23.72
C THR A 163 4.99 33.55 24.67
N ARG A 164 4.27 32.43 24.47
CA ARG A 164 4.39 31.19 25.25
C ARG A 164 4.68 29.99 24.36
N ILE A 165 5.55 29.09 24.79
CA ILE A 165 5.83 27.84 24.06
C ILE A 165 5.01 26.67 24.62
N VAL A 166 4.39 25.89 23.74
CA VAL A 166 3.74 24.60 24.07
C VAL A 166 4.41 23.47 23.30
N GLN A 167 4.96 22.47 24.01
CA GLN A 167 5.56 21.28 23.40
C GLN A 167 4.47 20.24 23.08
N LEU A 168 4.36 19.87 21.80
CA LEU A 168 3.37 18.91 21.28
C LEU A 168 3.79 17.42 21.08
N PRO A 169 5.02 16.93 21.36
CA PRO A 169 5.44 15.57 20.94
C PRO A 169 4.50 14.43 21.34
N SER A 170 4.02 14.39 22.59
CA SER A 170 3.12 13.32 23.05
C SER A 170 1.76 13.36 22.36
N LEU A 171 1.21 14.55 22.11
CA LEU A 171 -0.08 14.70 21.43
C LEU A 171 0.03 14.35 19.93
N ILE A 172 1.12 14.75 19.28
CA ILE A 172 1.38 14.42 17.87
C ILE A 172 1.60 12.92 17.70
N GLN A 173 2.32 12.29 18.63
CA GLN A 173 2.51 10.84 18.66
C GLN A 173 1.18 10.11 18.81
N LEU A 174 0.33 10.53 19.76
CA LEU A 174 -1.02 9.99 19.93
C LEU A 174 -1.90 10.16 18.69
N LEU A 175 -1.91 11.36 18.09
CA LEU A 175 -2.68 11.61 16.88
C LEU A 175 -2.14 10.76 15.72
N ARG A 176 -0.83 10.58 15.59
CA ARG A 176 -0.24 9.68 14.61
C ARG A 176 -0.73 8.25 14.83
N ASP A 177 -0.67 7.74 16.04
CA ASP A 177 -1.09 6.36 16.32
C ASP A 177 -2.60 6.19 16.06
N TYR A 178 -3.42 7.17 16.41
CA TYR A 178 -4.85 7.17 16.07
C TYR A 178 -5.08 7.14 14.55
N PHE A 179 -4.47 8.05 13.78
CA PHE A 179 -4.72 8.15 12.35
C PHE A 179 -4.11 7.00 11.56
N PHE A 180 -2.95 6.47 11.95
CA PHE A 180 -2.22 5.46 11.17
C PHE A 180 -2.45 4.03 11.66
N LEU A 181 -2.93 3.82 12.88
CA LEU A 181 -3.15 2.48 13.43
C LEU A 181 -4.63 2.23 13.70
N GLU A 182 -5.30 3.05 14.51
CA GLU A 182 -6.66 2.78 14.98
C GLU A 182 -7.75 3.12 13.94
N LYS A 183 -7.71 4.32 13.37
CA LYS A 183 -8.74 4.78 12.43
C LYS A 183 -8.91 3.88 11.20
N PRO A 184 -7.85 3.34 10.56
CA PRO A 184 -8.00 2.39 9.47
C PRO A 184 -8.67 1.08 9.88
N LEU A 185 -8.42 0.59 11.10
CA LEU A 185 -9.06 -0.61 11.63
C LEU A 185 -10.56 -0.39 11.86
N ILE A 186 -10.93 0.77 12.42
CA ILE A 186 -12.34 1.15 12.57
C ILE A 186 -13.03 1.27 11.20
N LEU A 187 -12.36 1.89 10.22
CA LEU A 187 -12.88 1.98 8.86
C LEU A 187 -13.07 0.59 8.23
N PHE A 188 -12.13 -0.33 8.46
CA PHE A 188 -12.23 -1.71 7.99
C PHE A 188 -13.45 -2.43 8.59
N THR A 189 -13.66 -2.37 9.91
CA THR A 189 -14.83 -3.01 10.55
C THR A 189 -16.15 -2.40 10.08
N SER A 190 -16.16 -1.12 9.74
CA SER A 190 -17.33 -0.46 9.13
C SER A 190 -17.64 -0.97 7.73
N LEU A 191 -16.60 -1.16 6.93
CA LEU A 191 -16.69 -1.66 5.56
C LEU A 191 -17.10 -3.13 5.52
N HIS A 192 -16.76 -3.87 6.58
CA HIS A 192 -16.95 -5.31 6.70
C HIS A 192 -17.62 -5.63 8.05
N PRO A 193 -18.88 -5.22 8.24
CA PRO A 193 -19.55 -5.31 9.53
C PRO A 193 -19.77 -6.76 10.01
N TYR A 194 -19.71 -7.74 9.10
CA TYR A 194 -19.82 -9.17 9.40
C TYR A 194 -18.47 -9.90 9.41
N VAL A 195 -17.36 -9.18 9.43
CA VAL A 195 -16.01 -9.74 9.54
C VAL A 195 -15.49 -9.42 10.94
N HIS A 196 -14.94 -10.42 11.62
CA HIS A 196 -14.39 -10.23 12.95
C HIS A 196 -12.98 -9.63 12.86
N LEU A 197 -12.68 -8.64 13.69
CA LEU A 197 -11.34 -8.06 13.81
C LEU A 197 -10.82 -8.26 15.23
N LEU A 198 -9.68 -8.93 15.35
CA LEU A 198 -8.92 -9.13 16.58
C LEU A 198 -7.57 -8.44 16.46
N THR A 199 -7.24 -7.60 17.43
CA THR A 199 -5.92 -6.99 17.59
C THR A 199 -5.28 -7.45 18.90
N TYR A 200 -3.95 -7.49 18.96
CA TYR A 200 -3.27 -7.87 20.19
C TYR A 200 -1.96 -7.11 20.46
N CYS A 201 -1.64 -6.97 21.74
CA CYS A 201 -0.35 -6.48 22.19
C CYS A 201 0.65 -7.63 22.28
N SER A 202 1.79 -7.51 21.60
CA SER A 202 2.80 -8.58 21.57
C SER A 202 3.44 -8.87 22.92
N PRO A 203 3.84 -10.13 23.17
CA PRO A 203 4.53 -10.52 24.40
C PRO A 203 5.79 -9.72 24.67
N ARG A 204 6.08 -9.50 25.96
CA ARG A 204 7.26 -8.78 26.43
C ARG A 204 8.24 -9.75 27.07
N PHE A 205 9.52 -9.36 27.09
CA PHE A 205 10.54 -10.06 27.87
C PHE A 205 10.13 -10.21 29.35
N PRO A 206 10.53 -11.31 30.02
CA PRO A 206 10.26 -11.49 31.43
C PRO A 206 10.87 -10.36 32.25
N GLN A 207 10.11 -9.81 33.21
CA GLN A 207 10.63 -8.77 34.10
C GLN A 207 11.54 -9.34 35.20
N LYS A 208 11.31 -10.60 35.56
CA LYS A 208 12.03 -11.35 36.60
C LYS A 208 12.34 -12.76 36.08
N ASN A 209 13.32 -13.42 36.70
CA ASN A 209 13.70 -14.80 36.43
C ASN A 209 14.00 -15.07 34.95
N ARG A 210 14.65 -14.11 34.28
CA ARG A 210 15.09 -14.27 32.90
C ARG A 210 16.15 -15.36 32.81
N THR A 211 16.20 -16.03 31.67
CA THR A 211 17.31 -16.93 31.35
C THR A 211 18.54 -16.13 30.96
N GLU A 212 19.72 -16.77 31.00
CA GLU A 212 20.96 -16.13 30.57
C GLU A 212 20.88 -15.63 29.12
N ASN A 213 20.20 -16.38 28.26
CA ASN A 213 19.95 -16.01 26.88
C ASN A 213 19.11 -14.73 26.75
N GLU A 214 18.02 -14.62 27.51
CA GLU A 214 17.17 -13.43 27.52
C GLU A 214 17.91 -12.18 28.04
N ASP A 215 18.74 -12.33 29.09
CA ASP A 215 19.59 -11.24 29.59
C ASP A 215 20.66 -10.82 28.56
N ASN A 216 21.24 -11.78 27.82
CA ASN A 216 22.19 -11.52 26.75
C ASN A 216 21.54 -10.75 25.58
N ILE A 217 20.33 -11.15 25.16
CA ILE A 217 19.59 -10.46 24.10
C ILE A 217 19.26 -9.02 24.50
N LEU A 218 18.80 -8.78 25.73
CA LEU A 218 18.42 -7.44 26.21
C LEU A 218 19.61 -6.50 26.41
N SER A 219 20.76 -7.03 26.82
CA SER A 219 21.96 -6.23 27.06
C SER A 219 22.67 -5.81 25.77
N ASN A 220 22.49 -6.56 24.67
CA ASN A 220 23.18 -6.32 23.42
C ASN A 220 22.31 -5.59 22.37
N ARG A 221 22.49 -4.27 22.24
CA ARG A 221 21.79 -3.46 21.21
C ARG A 221 22.15 -3.80 19.76
N ARG A 222 23.17 -4.62 19.52
CA ARG A 222 23.56 -5.13 18.19
C ARG A 222 23.24 -6.62 18.02
N ALA A 223 22.48 -7.22 18.94
CA ALA A 223 22.21 -8.66 18.99
C ALA A 223 21.78 -9.25 17.64
N GLU A 224 20.82 -8.63 16.94
CA GLU A 224 20.34 -9.16 15.65
C GLU A 224 21.43 -9.16 14.57
N LYS A 225 22.20 -8.07 14.46
CA LYS A 225 23.29 -7.99 13.47
C LYS A 225 24.40 -8.99 13.78
N GLU A 226 24.80 -9.08 15.05
CA GLU A 226 25.83 -10.01 15.49
C GLU A 226 25.38 -11.46 15.34
N PHE A 227 24.10 -11.72 15.58
CA PHE A 227 23.48 -13.02 15.34
C PHE A 227 23.52 -13.38 13.86
N LEU A 228 23.05 -12.50 12.97
CA LEU A 228 23.10 -12.70 11.51
C LEU A 228 24.55 -12.90 11.02
N ASP A 229 25.52 -12.17 11.56
CA ASP A 229 26.93 -12.32 11.21
C ASP A 229 27.53 -13.63 11.77
N GLY A 230 27.05 -14.11 12.93
CA GLY A 230 27.34 -15.43 13.47
C GLY A 230 26.80 -16.56 12.59
N LEU A 231 25.53 -16.45 12.17
CA LEU A 231 24.89 -17.41 11.28
C LEU A 231 25.66 -17.56 9.96
N LYS A 232 26.09 -16.43 9.35
CA LYS A 232 26.95 -16.44 8.14
C LYS A 232 28.31 -17.12 8.35
N LYS A 233 28.81 -17.16 9.58
CA LYS A 233 30.05 -17.84 9.97
C LYS A 233 29.82 -19.28 10.42
N GLY A 234 28.57 -19.78 10.40
CA GLY A 234 28.24 -21.13 10.83
C GLY A 234 28.20 -21.31 12.34
N ILE A 235 27.90 -20.25 13.12
CA ILE A 235 27.90 -20.29 14.59
C ILE A 235 26.59 -19.70 15.13
N PHE A 236 25.98 -20.38 16.11
CA PHE A 236 24.92 -19.78 16.92
C PHE A 236 25.51 -18.91 18.02
N THR A 237 25.09 -17.65 18.11
CA THR A 237 25.51 -16.70 19.16
C THR A 237 24.44 -16.53 20.26
N THR A 238 23.43 -17.39 20.24
CA THR A 238 22.28 -17.42 21.16
C THR A 238 21.85 -18.88 21.33
N SER A 239 21.33 -19.23 22.50
CA SER A 239 20.80 -20.57 22.77
C SER A 239 19.35 -20.75 22.31
N SER A 240 18.76 -19.76 21.63
CA SER A 240 17.35 -19.79 21.18
C SER A 240 17.01 -20.92 20.20
N TYR A 241 18.03 -21.57 19.63
CA TYR A 241 17.89 -22.67 18.69
C TYR A 241 18.48 -24.00 19.19
N ASP A 242 19.03 -24.04 20.42
CA ASP A 242 19.75 -25.24 20.94
C ASP A 242 18.84 -26.47 21.08
N GLU A 243 17.56 -26.25 21.29
CA GLU A 243 16.54 -27.31 21.41
C GLU A 243 15.96 -27.76 20.05
N PHE A 244 16.39 -27.16 18.94
CA PHE A 244 15.90 -27.44 17.60
C PHE A 244 16.97 -28.11 16.73
N PRO A 245 16.57 -28.99 15.78
CA PRO A 245 17.51 -29.69 14.91
C PRO A 245 17.98 -28.83 13.71
N TYR A 246 18.23 -27.54 13.93
CA TYR A 246 18.61 -26.59 12.87
C TYR A 246 20.10 -26.29 12.88
N THR A 247 20.66 -26.16 11.69
CA THR A 247 22.00 -25.60 11.51
C THR A 247 21.94 -24.07 11.39
N PRO A 248 23.06 -23.35 11.61
CA PRO A 248 23.10 -21.91 11.39
C PRO A 248 22.71 -21.49 9.96
N SER A 249 22.99 -22.33 8.96
CA SER A 249 22.55 -22.08 7.58
C SER A 249 21.04 -22.21 7.39
N ASP A 250 20.41 -23.13 8.12
CA ASP A 250 18.95 -23.30 8.10
C ASP A 250 18.26 -22.06 8.67
N VAL A 251 18.73 -21.56 9.82
CA VAL A 251 18.18 -20.34 10.45
C VAL A 251 18.45 -19.10 9.60
N LEU A 252 19.60 -19.04 8.93
CA LEU A 252 19.90 -17.95 7.99
C LEU A 252 18.87 -17.89 6.85
N GLU A 253 18.43 -19.04 6.30
CA GLU A 253 17.34 -19.08 5.32
C GLU A 253 16.04 -18.49 5.89
N MET A 254 15.71 -18.83 7.13
CA MET A 254 14.50 -18.37 7.83
C MET A 254 14.50 -16.86 8.12
N MET A 255 15.68 -16.25 8.23
CA MET A 255 15.84 -14.81 8.49
C MET A 255 16.08 -13.99 7.21
N CYS A 256 16.39 -14.63 6.09
CA CYS A 256 16.63 -13.92 4.84
C CYS A 256 15.33 -13.36 4.24
N PRO A 257 15.28 -12.04 3.94
CA PRO A 257 14.09 -11.45 3.34
C PRO A 257 13.80 -12.07 1.98
N PRO A 258 12.56 -12.48 1.71
CA PRO A 258 12.18 -12.96 0.39
C PRO A 258 12.23 -11.86 -0.67
N PRO A 259 12.53 -12.18 -1.94
CA PRO A 259 12.40 -11.25 -3.04
C PRO A 259 10.98 -10.67 -3.13
N SER A 260 10.87 -9.38 -3.44
CA SER A 260 9.57 -8.71 -3.58
C SER A 260 9.63 -7.60 -4.62
N TYR A 261 8.46 -7.22 -5.12
CA TYR A 261 8.26 -6.05 -5.97
C TYR A 261 7.10 -5.20 -5.44
N LEU A 262 6.93 -4.01 -6.02
CA LEU A 262 5.79 -3.15 -5.73
C LEU A 262 4.82 -3.27 -6.90
N ASP A 263 3.55 -3.57 -6.61
CA ASP A 263 2.51 -3.60 -7.63
C ASP A 263 2.11 -2.19 -8.08
N ASN A 264 1.14 -2.11 -9.00
CA ASN A 264 0.61 -0.85 -9.53
C ASN A 264 -0.14 -0.01 -8.48
N THR A 265 -0.47 -0.59 -7.31
CA THR A 265 -1.04 0.14 -6.18
C THR A 265 0.03 0.54 -5.15
N ASN A 266 1.31 0.38 -5.50
CA ASN A 266 2.46 0.57 -4.62
C ASN A 266 2.45 -0.35 -3.39
N LEU A 267 1.67 -1.44 -3.41
CA LEU A 267 1.69 -2.47 -2.37
C LEU A 267 2.84 -3.44 -2.64
N ARG A 268 3.59 -3.77 -1.59
CA ARG A 268 4.62 -4.82 -1.68
C ARG A 268 4.00 -6.21 -1.84
N ILE A 269 4.44 -6.89 -2.89
CA ILE A 269 4.10 -8.28 -3.18
C ILE A 269 5.39 -9.10 -3.11
N TYR A 270 5.37 -10.17 -2.30
CA TYR A 270 6.47 -11.13 -2.25
C TYR A 270 6.37 -12.07 -3.45
N ASN A 271 7.51 -12.33 -4.08
CA ASN A 271 7.58 -13.33 -5.13
C ASN A 271 7.33 -14.71 -4.54
N ASP A 272 6.75 -15.60 -5.34
CA ASP A 272 6.72 -17.02 -5.01
C ASP A 272 8.15 -17.52 -4.76
N LYS A 273 8.30 -18.29 -3.68
CA LYS A 273 9.56 -18.83 -3.22
C LYS A 273 9.31 -20.25 -2.74
N GLU A 274 10.08 -21.19 -3.29
CA GLU A 274 10.19 -22.56 -2.76
C GLU A 274 11.52 -22.66 -2.01
N GLY A 275 11.44 -22.89 -0.71
CA GLY A 275 12.57 -23.01 0.21
C GLY A 275 12.43 -24.24 1.10
N LYS A 276 13.46 -24.56 1.87
CA LYS A 276 13.41 -25.69 2.81
C LYS A 276 12.50 -25.37 3.99
N TYR A 277 12.51 -24.12 4.45
CA TYR A 277 11.76 -23.70 5.64
C TYR A 277 10.88 -22.48 5.43
N VAL A 278 11.12 -21.69 4.38
CA VAL A 278 10.31 -20.51 4.07
C VAL A 278 9.79 -20.60 2.65
N ASN A 279 8.48 -20.85 2.55
CA ASN A 279 7.78 -20.92 1.28
C ASN A 279 6.75 -19.79 1.17
N ILE A 280 6.71 -19.18 0.00
CA ILE A 280 5.79 -18.09 -0.33
C ILE A 280 5.05 -18.48 -1.59
N LYS A 281 3.73 -18.31 -1.54
CA LYS A 281 2.83 -18.58 -2.66
C LYS A 281 1.75 -17.51 -2.69
N ASP A 282 1.43 -16.99 -3.87
CA ASP A 282 0.38 -16.00 -4.06
C ASP A 282 0.58 -14.75 -3.16
N GLY A 283 1.85 -14.33 -3.03
CA GLY A 283 2.22 -13.11 -2.30
C GLY A 283 2.13 -13.18 -0.77
N HIS A 284 1.94 -14.36 -0.18
CA HIS A 284 1.89 -14.57 1.26
C HIS A 284 2.62 -15.86 1.67
N ARG A 285 3.01 -15.96 2.94
CA ARG A 285 3.76 -17.11 3.45
C ARG A 285 2.82 -18.30 3.62
N ILE A 286 3.28 -19.50 3.27
CA ILE A 286 2.46 -20.72 3.39
C ILE A 286 2.19 -21.03 4.86
N THR A 287 0.94 -21.41 5.14
CA THR A 287 0.51 -21.98 6.42
C THR A 287 0.36 -23.50 6.28
N ILE A 288 0.93 -24.26 7.20
CA ILE A 288 0.90 -25.72 7.17
C ILE A 288 -0.40 -26.26 7.77
N GLY A 289 -0.94 -27.34 7.19
CA GLY A 289 -2.10 -28.06 7.70
C GLY A 289 -3.45 -27.46 7.33
N GLN A 290 -3.55 -26.67 6.27
CA GLN A 290 -4.84 -26.13 5.80
C GLN A 290 -5.78 -27.25 5.29
N PRO A 291 -7.08 -27.25 5.64
CA PRO A 291 -8.06 -28.20 5.10
C PRO A 291 -8.34 -27.98 3.59
N GLU A 292 -8.79 -29.03 2.89
CA GLU A 292 -9.06 -28.98 1.44
C GLU A 292 -10.27 -28.13 1.05
N ASN A 293 -11.32 -28.10 1.89
CA ASN A 293 -12.58 -27.42 1.61
C ASN A 293 -12.82 -26.30 2.65
N PRO A 294 -12.20 -25.11 2.50
CA PRO A 294 -12.33 -24.04 3.47
C PRO A 294 -13.70 -23.34 3.41
N GLU A 295 -14.34 -23.18 4.56
CA GLU A 295 -15.56 -22.37 4.70
C GLU A 295 -15.25 -20.93 5.08
N HIS A 296 -14.26 -20.70 5.95
CA HIS A 296 -13.90 -19.39 6.47
C HIS A 296 -12.39 -19.18 6.51
N THR A 297 -11.95 -17.93 6.47
CA THR A 297 -10.52 -17.58 6.50
C THR A 297 -10.17 -16.72 7.72
N ILE A 298 -9.08 -17.08 8.39
CA ILE A 298 -8.41 -16.25 9.38
C ILE A 298 -7.18 -15.60 8.73
N TYR A 299 -7.28 -14.29 8.48
CA TYR A 299 -6.22 -13.50 7.87
C TYR A 299 -5.28 -12.97 8.95
N PHE A 300 -4.05 -13.48 9.02
CA PHE A 300 -2.99 -12.92 9.83
C PHE A 300 -2.29 -11.82 9.05
N PHE A 301 -2.38 -10.57 9.50
CA PHE A 301 -1.68 -9.45 8.86
C PHE A 301 -0.84 -8.66 9.87
N GLY A 302 0.36 -8.25 9.47
CA GLY A 302 1.25 -7.51 10.35
C GLY A 302 2.68 -7.47 9.86
N GLY A 303 3.62 -7.28 10.80
CA GLY A 303 5.04 -7.17 10.49
C GLY A 303 5.79 -8.50 10.48
N CYS A 304 7.09 -8.40 10.72
CA CYS A 304 8.06 -9.50 10.69
C CYS A 304 7.75 -10.60 11.70
N ARG A 305 7.11 -10.27 12.82
CA ARG A 305 6.64 -11.26 13.81
C ARG A 305 5.51 -12.14 13.25
N ILE A 306 4.51 -11.53 12.61
CA ILE A 306 3.45 -12.28 11.93
C ILE A 306 4.02 -13.12 10.78
N PHE A 307 4.98 -12.56 10.03
CA PHE A 307 5.68 -13.32 9.00
C PHE A 307 6.39 -14.57 9.57
N GLY A 308 6.75 -14.58 10.85
CA GLY A 308 7.49 -15.67 11.48
C GLY A 308 9.00 -15.61 11.18
N HIS A 309 9.58 -14.41 11.24
CA HIS A 309 11.01 -14.19 11.01
C HIS A 309 11.87 -15.08 11.93
N GLY A 310 12.69 -15.95 11.35
CA GLY A 310 13.51 -16.93 12.08
C GLY A 310 12.79 -18.23 12.47
N ALA A 311 11.55 -18.45 12.03
CA ALA A 311 10.86 -19.73 12.17
C ALA A 311 10.62 -20.38 10.79
N PRO A 312 10.54 -21.71 10.70
CA PRO A 312 10.06 -22.41 9.50
C PRO A 312 8.54 -22.26 9.34
N ASP A 313 8.01 -22.63 8.17
CA ASP A 313 6.58 -22.49 7.87
C ASP A 313 5.71 -23.21 8.91
N SER A 314 6.12 -24.40 9.34
CA SER A 314 5.46 -25.18 10.40
C SER A 314 5.52 -24.53 11.79
N GLY A 315 6.49 -23.65 12.02
CA GLY A 315 6.75 -22.99 13.30
C GLY A 315 6.26 -21.55 13.39
N THR A 316 5.49 -21.09 12.40
CA THR A 316 4.85 -19.77 12.43
C THR A 316 3.61 -19.79 13.33
N THR A 317 3.24 -18.63 13.88
CA THR A 317 2.00 -18.48 14.67
C THR A 317 0.77 -18.93 13.87
N SER A 318 0.75 -18.66 12.56
CA SER A 318 -0.34 -19.08 11.67
C SER A 318 -0.46 -20.61 11.57
N SER A 319 0.66 -21.32 11.42
CA SER A 319 0.65 -22.80 11.33
C SER A 319 0.30 -23.45 12.67
N HIS A 320 0.80 -22.91 13.78
CA HIS A 320 0.37 -23.38 15.11
C HIS A 320 -1.12 -23.14 15.33
N LEU A 321 -1.67 -21.99 14.94
CA LEU A 321 -3.10 -21.73 15.05
C LEU A 321 -3.91 -22.65 14.14
N GLN A 322 -3.46 -22.90 12.90
CA GLN A 322 -4.12 -23.87 12.00
C GLN A 322 -4.19 -25.27 12.62
N ALA A 323 -3.10 -25.72 13.26
CA ALA A 323 -3.07 -27.01 13.94
C ALA A 323 -4.07 -27.07 15.12
N LEU A 324 -4.20 -25.99 15.88
CA LEU A 324 -5.19 -25.89 16.97
C LEU A 324 -6.62 -25.95 16.43
N LEU A 325 -6.92 -25.22 15.35
CA LEU A 325 -8.23 -25.23 14.69
C LEU A 325 -8.59 -26.62 14.16
N ASN A 326 -7.65 -27.31 13.52
CA ASN A 326 -7.87 -28.67 13.04
C ASN A 326 -8.15 -29.66 14.18
N SER A 327 -7.57 -29.42 15.36
CA SER A 327 -7.70 -30.33 16.50
C SER A 327 -8.98 -30.09 17.30
N HIS A 328 -9.44 -28.84 17.39
CA HIS A 328 -10.52 -28.44 18.32
C HIS A 328 -11.77 -27.90 17.63
N ALA A 329 -11.68 -27.44 16.38
CA ALA A 329 -12.80 -26.95 15.58
C ALA A 329 -12.75 -27.41 14.10
N PRO A 330 -12.45 -28.70 13.80
CA PRO A 330 -12.27 -29.18 12.42
C PRO A 330 -13.53 -29.02 11.55
N GLU A 331 -14.71 -29.08 12.15
CA GLU A 331 -16.01 -28.97 11.48
C GLU A 331 -16.31 -27.56 10.96
N ARG A 332 -15.55 -26.55 11.40
CA ARG A 332 -15.70 -25.16 10.97
C ARG A 332 -14.87 -24.82 9.73
N HIS A 333 -14.00 -25.73 9.31
CA HIS A 333 -13.21 -25.63 8.07
C HIS A 333 -12.51 -24.26 7.89
N PHE A 334 -11.92 -23.73 8.96
CA PHE A 334 -11.12 -22.50 8.87
C PHE A 334 -9.76 -22.76 8.21
N ILE A 335 -9.34 -21.86 7.33
CA ILE A 335 -7.95 -21.73 6.89
C ILE A 335 -7.31 -20.49 7.50
N VAL A 336 -6.04 -20.57 7.89
CA VAL A 336 -5.26 -19.44 8.38
C VAL A 336 -4.28 -19.01 7.28
N GLN A 337 -4.31 -17.74 6.87
CA GLN A 337 -3.42 -17.20 5.84
C GLN A 337 -2.44 -16.18 6.43
N ASN A 338 -1.14 -16.35 6.18
CA ASN A 338 -0.08 -15.52 6.74
C ASN A 338 0.35 -14.39 5.78
N TYR A 339 -0.28 -13.22 5.93
CA TYR A 339 0.05 -11.98 5.23
C TYR A 339 1.03 -11.08 6.03
N GLY A 340 1.89 -11.67 6.85
CA GLY A 340 2.97 -10.95 7.52
C GLY A 340 3.96 -10.34 6.52
N GLY A 341 4.53 -9.18 6.85
CA GLY A 341 5.55 -8.51 6.05
C GLY A 341 6.94 -8.56 6.67
N HIS A 342 7.99 -8.80 5.88
CA HIS A 342 9.39 -8.84 6.31
C HIS A 342 10.04 -7.45 6.47
N VAL A 343 9.51 -6.40 5.84
CA VAL A 343 10.14 -5.06 5.82
C VAL A 343 9.56 -4.16 6.89
N TYR A 344 10.40 -3.76 7.85
CA TYR A 344 10.11 -2.68 8.79
C TYR A 344 10.22 -1.32 8.07
N GLY A 345 9.25 -0.42 8.25
CA GLY A 345 9.33 0.98 7.78
C GLY A 345 8.37 1.39 6.65
N ARG A 346 7.73 0.44 5.95
CA ARG A 346 6.62 0.74 5.02
C ARG A 346 5.26 0.50 5.67
N HIS A 347 4.89 1.38 6.59
CA HIS A 347 3.62 1.27 7.34
C HIS A 347 2.38 1.26 6.42
N ASP A 348 2.48 1.83 5.23
CA ASP A 348 1.46 1.82 4.18
C ASP A 348 1.20 0.43 3.59
N ASP A 349 2.22 -0.43 3.50
CA ASP A 349 2.05 -1.82 3.01
C ASP A 349 1.05 -2.59 3.89
N ARG A 350 1.07 -2.35 5.22
CA ARG A 350 0.15 -3.01 6.17
C ARG A 350 -1.30 -2.58 5.94
N LEU A 351 -1.53 -1.28 5.80
CA LEU A 351 -2.88 -0.73 5.59
C LEU A 351 -3.42 -1.11 4.22
N ARG A 352 -2.60 -0.96 3.16
CA ARG A 352 -2.95 -1.38 1.79
C ARG A 352 -3.28 -2.87 1.75
N LYS A 353 -2.49 -3.70 2.45
CA LYS A 353 -2.73 -5.14 2.51
C LYS A 353 -4.07 -5.45 3.19
N LEU A 354 -4.36 -4.84 4.34
CA LEU A 354 -5.64 -5.01 5.05
C LEU A 354 -6.85 -4.79 4.14
N PHE A 355 -6.84 -3.70 3.36
CA PHE A 355 -7.95 -3.37 2.44
C PHE A 355 -7.92 -4.16 1.12
N SER A 356 -6.84 -4.87 0.81
CA SER A 356 -6.76 -5.78 -0.34
C SER A 356 -7.24 -7.20 -0.03
N LEU A 357 -7.50 -7.52 1.24
CA LEU A 357 -7.95 -8.85 1.65
C LEU A 357 -9.34 -9.15 1.06
N SER A 358 -9.50 -10.34 0.48
CA SER A 358 -10.76 -10.81 -0.11
C SER A 358 -11.69 -11.40 0.96
N VAL A 359 -11.99 -10.62 2.00
CA VAL A 359 -12.78 -11.08 3.16
C VAL A 359 -14.27 -11.24 2.84
N LYS A 360 -14.91 -12.24 3.46
CA LYS A 360 -16.36 -12.50 3.41
C LYS A 360 -16.96 -12.61 4.82
N PRO A 361 -18.30 -12.51 4.97
CA PRO A 361 -18.95 -12.66 6.28
C PRO A 361 -18.52 -13.94 7.01
N GLY A 362 -18.20 -13.83 8.30
CA GLY A 362 -17.70 -14.93 9.13
C GLY A 362 -16.18 -15.12 9.10
N ASP A 363 -15.47 -14.44 8.20
CA ASP A 363 -14.00 -14.42 8.25
C ASP A 363 -13.49 -13.64 9.49
N ILE A 364 -12.26 -13.95 9.88
CA ILE A 364 -11.57 -13.32 11.00
C ILE A 364 -10.30 -12.66 10.47
N VAL A 365 -10.04 -11.44 10.91
CA VAL A 365 -8.78 -10.75 10.65
C VAL A 365 -8.06 -10.57 11.98
N VAL A 366 -6.83 -11.07 12.06
CA VAL A 366 -5.97 -10.98 13.24
C VAL A 366 -4.79 -10.07 12.93
N SER A 367 -4.57 -9.09 13.80
CA SER A 367 -3.50 -8.11 13.63
C SER A 367 -2.63 -7.92 14.84
N GLU A 368 -1.32 -7.93 14.60
CA GLU A 368 -0.35 -7.38 15.52
C GLU A 368 -0.28 -5.85 15.33
N VAL A 369 -1.14 -5.12 16.03
CA VAL A 369 -1.08 -3.65 16.06
C VAL A 369 -0.93 -3.17 17.49
N TRP A 370 -0.07 -2.16 17.67
CA TRP A 370 -0.10 -1.27 18.83
C TRP A 370 -1.32 -0.32 18.77
N ALA A 371 -2.48 -0.84 18.35
CA ALA A 371 -3.72 -0.10 18.38
C ALA A 371 -4.33 -0.30 19.78
N PRO A 372 -4.84 0.76 20.41
CA PRO A 372 -5.45 0.68 21.72
C PRO A 372 -6.80 -0.05 21.66
N LEU A 373 -7.37 -0.28 22.85
CA LEU A 373 -8.76 -0.69 23.04
C LEU A 373 -9.72 0.24 22.28
N SER A 374 -10.54 -0.36 21.42
CA SER A 374 -11.63 0.29 20.72
C SER A 374 -12.92 -0.47 21.00
N GLU A 375 -14.07 0.20 20.98
CA GLU A 375 -15.37 -0.48 21.05
C GLU A 375 -15.75 -1.17 19.72
N HIS A 376 -15.01 -0.89 18.64
CA HIS A 376 -15.34 -1.37 17.29
C HIS A 376 -14.65 -2.67 16.88
N TYR A 377 -13.71 -3.19 17.68
CA TYR A 377 -13.00 -4.44 17.43
C TYR A 377 -12.50 -5.07 18.73
N CYS A 378 -12.22 -6.37 18.70
CA CYS A 378 -11.67 -7.06 19.87
C CYS A 378 -10.19 -6.74 20.03
N TRP A 379 -9.75 -6.54 21.27
CA TRP A 379 -8.35 -6.36 21.63
C TRP A 379 -8.00 -7.27 22.81
N THR A 380 -6.84 -7.92 22.74
CA THR A 380 -6.31 -8.76 23.83
C THR A 380 -4.87 -8.39 24.20
N ASP A 381 -4.56 -8.46 25.50
CA ASP A 381 -3.21 -8.19 26.00
C ASP A 381 -2.41 -9.50 26.14
N LEU A 382 -1.47 -9.74 25.22
CA LEU A 382 -0.57 -10.87 25.32
C LEU A 382 0.78 -10.49 25.96
N SER A 383 0.94 -9.28 26.48
CA SER A 383 2.23 -8.78 26.99
C SER A 383 2.81 -9.63 28.12
N GLN A 384 1.97 -10.34 28.86
CA GLN A 384 2.36 -11.13 30.03
C GLN A 384 2.51 -12.64 29.77
N ILE A 385 2.14 -13.16 28.59
CA ILE A 385 2.06 -14.63 28.38
C ILE A 385 3.44 -15.32 28.43
N LEU A 386 4.52 -14.55 28.26
CA LEU A 386 5.90 -15.03 28.32
C LEU A 386 6.61 -14.60 29.62
N GLN A 387 5.90 -14.16 30.66
CA GLN A 387 6.54 -13.99 31.97
C GLN A 387 6.92 -15.37 32.56
N ARG A 388 8.08 -15.45 33.21
CA ARG A 388 8.59 -16.70 33.79
C ARG A 388 7.95 -16.99 35.17
N PRO A 389 7.66 -18.27 35.49
CA PRO A 389 7.87 -19.45 34.67
C PRO A 389 6.76 -19.66 33.62
N HIS A 390 7.14 -20.16 32.45
CA HIS A 390 6.22 -20.61 31.39
C HIS A 390 6.75 -21.91 30.76
N PRO A 391 5.88 -22.76 30.15
CA PRO A 391 6.26 -24.09 29.68
C PRO A 391 7.00 -24.11 28.33
N TYR A 392 7.09 -22.97 27.64
CA TYR A 392 7.57 -22.90 26.26
C TYR A 392 9.10 -22.94 26.05
N GLY A 393 9.93 -23.13 27.09
CA GLY A 393 11.39 -23.16 26.90
C GLY A 393 11.99 -21.79 26.56
N GLU A 394 12.92 -21.73 25.61
CA GLU A 394 13.44 -20.47 25.05
C GLU A 394 12.50 -19.97 23.95
N VAL A 395 12.19 -18.67 23.93
CA VAL A 395 11.10 -18.14 23.07
C VAL A 395 11.49 -16.93 22.22
N PHE A 396 12.54 -16.20 22.57
CA PHE A 396 13.00 -15.00 21.87
C PHE A 396 14.21 -15.33 21.00
N ILE A 397 14.27 -14.78 19.79
CA ILE A 397 15.48 -14.83 18.93
C ILE A 397 16.34 -13.60 19.17
N ASP A 398 15.69 -12.44 19.25
CA ASP A 398 16.30 -11.14 19.48
C ASP A 398 15.34 -10.24 20.28
N GLY A 399 15.62 -8.94 20.36
CA GLY A 399 14.78 -7.98 21.10
C GLY A 399 13.35 -7.81 20.56
N VAL A 400 13.02 -8.40 19.41
CA VAL A 400 11.78 -8.23 18.68
C VAL A 400 11.13 -9.56 18.29
N HIS A 401 11.89 -10.54 17.80
CA HIS A 401 11.36 -11.75 17.14
C HIS A 401 11.28 -12.97 18.06
N PHE A 402 10.44 -13.93 17.66
CA PHE A 402 10.16 -15.16 18.40
C PHE A 402 10.56 -16.39 17.57
N ASN A 403 11.14 -17.39 18.23
CA ASN A 403 11.33 -18.71 17.63
C ASN A 403 9.98 -19.46 17.58
N GLU A 404 10.00 -20.72 17.16
CA GLU A 404 8.78 -21.54 17.07
C GLU A 404 8.04 -21.66 18.39
N ASN A 405 8.77 -21.79 19.50
CA ASN A 405 8.16 -21.91 20.81
C ASN A 405 7.45 -20.63 21.25
N GLY A 406 8.04 -19.47 20.97
CA GLY A 406 7.38 -18.18 21.20
C GLY A 406 6.16 -17.97 20.29
N ASN A 407 6.25 -18.36 19.01
CA ASN A 407 5.13 -18.33 18.08
C ASN A 407 3.99 -19.27 18.50
N ARG A 408 4.31 -20.47 19.02
CA ARG A 408 3.34 -21.40 19.60
C ARG A 408 2.63 -20.78 20.80
N ALA A 409 3.38 -20.15 21.72
CA ALA A 409 2.77 -19.48 22.88
C ALA A 409 1.76 -18.40 22.48
N ILE A 410 2.07 -17.62 21.43
CA ILE A 410 1.16 -16.61 20.88
C ILE A 410 -0.06 -17.28 20.26
N ALA A 411 0.13 -18.35 19.48
CA ALA A 411 -0.97 -19.09 18.84
C ALA A 411 -1.93 -19.69 19.88
N ASP A 412 -1.40 -20.31 20.95
CA ASP A 412 -2.19 -20.87 22.05
C ASP A 412 -3.04 -19.78 22.73
N ALA A 413 -2.44 -18.62 23.02
CA ALA A 413 -3.13 -17.50 23.65
C ALA A 413 -4.18 -16.85 22.73
N LEU A 414 -3.89 -16.76 21.42
CA LEU A 414 -4.84 -16.26 20.42
C LEU A 414 -6.00 -17.24 20.24
N TYR A 415 -5.74 -18.53 20.14
CA TYR A 415 -6.80 -19.55 20.03
C TYR A 415 -7.76 -19.48 21.21
N LYS A 416 -7.23 -19.41 22.43
CA LYS A 416 -8.02 -19.20 23.65
C LYS A 416 -8.86 -17.92 23.58
N THR A 417 -8.27 -16.81 23.10
CA THR A 417 -8.99 -15.54 22.91
C THR A 417 -10.15 -15.71 21.92
N LEU A 418 -9.94 -16.42 20.80
CA LEU A 418 -10.98 -16.65 19.80
C LEU A 418 -12.14 -17.48 20.36
N GLU A 419 -11.85 -18.51 21.17
CA GLU A 419 -12.89 -19.28 21.88
C GLU A 419 -13.64 -18.42 22.91
N GLU A 420 -12.92 -17.74 23.80
CA GLU A 420 -13.53 -16.97 24.91
C GLU A 420 -14.43 -15.83 24.40
N HIS A 421 -14.10 -15.26 23.23
CA HIS A 421 -14.88 -14.20 22.60
C HIS A 421 -15.87 -14.69 21.54
N ASP A 422 -16.10 -16.00 21.42
CA ASP A 422 -17.13 -16.59 20.56
C ASP A 422 -16.94 -16.25 19.05
N PHE A 423 -15.69 -16.18 18.59
CA PHE A 423 -15.36 -15.82 17.20
C PHE A 423 -15.74 -16.90 16.17
N PHE A 424 -16.01 -18.13 16.62
CA PHE A 424 -16.41 -19.24 15.75
C PHE A 424 -17.93 -19.37 15.58
N SER A 425 -18.70 -18.50 16.23
CA SER A 425 -20.17 -18.44 16.07
C SER A 425 -20.58 -17.65 14.83
N ALA A 426 -21.89 -17.64 14.53
CA ALA A 426 -22.41 -16.91 13.39
C ALA A 426 -21.99 -15.41 13.44
N PRO A 427 -21.61 -14.81 12.30
CA PRO A 427 -21.09 -13.45 12.28
C PRO A 427 -22.11 -12.46 12.87
N LYS A 428 -21.65 -11.68 13.83
CA LYS A 428 -22.41 -10.60 14.46
C LYS A 428 -22.03 -9.28 13.79
N GLU A 429 -23.02 -8.40 13.60
CA GLU A 429 -22.78 -7.08 13.04
C GLU A 429 -21.98 -6.22 14.03
N ASN A 430 -20.82 -5.74 13.61
CA ASN A 430 -20.02 -4.78 14.38
C ASN A 430 -20.73 -3.42 14.42
N ALA A 431 -20.67 -2.72 15.55
CA ALA A 431 -21.24 -1.39 15.68
C ALA A 431 -20.58 -0.40 14.70
N ALA A 432 -21.39 0.20 13.82
CA ALA A 432 -20.91 1.19 12.86
C ALA A 432 -20.35 2.43 13.59
N PRO A 433 -19.19 2.97 13.18
CA PRO A 433 -18.65 4.16 13.77
C PRO A 433 -19.42 5.42 13.31
N PRO A 434 -19.17 6.57 13.97
CA PRO A 434 -19.76 7.83 13.59
C PRO A 434 -19.48 8.24 12.13
N GLY A 435 -20.50 8.80 11.47
CA GLY A 435 -20.46 9.24 10.06
C GLY A 435 -19.36 10.24 9.67
N THR A 436 -18.67 10.84 10.64
CA THR A 436 -17.57 11.79 10.44
C THR A 436 -16.21 11.13 10.18
N LEU A 437 -16.04 9.83 10.48
CA LEU A 437 -14.78 9.11 10.26
C LEU A 437 -14.45 8.91 8.77
N PHE A 438 -15.49 8.88 7.93
CA PHE A 438 -15.47 8.47 6.52
C PHE A 438 -14.92 9.51 5.54
N ALA A 439 -14.53 10.71 6.00
CA ALA A 439 -14.17 11.83 5.13
C ALA A 439 -12.77 11.76 4.48
N LEU A 440 -11.90 10.80 4.85
CA LEU A 440 -10.47 10.82 4.45
C LEU A 440 -9.84 9.43 4.14
N PRO A 441 -10.49 8.49 3.42
CA PRO A 441 -9.95 7.15 3.19
C PRO A 441 -8.70 7.12 2.29
N HIS A 442 -8.59 8.04 1.33
CA HIS A 442 -7.42 8.20 0.44
C HIS A 442 -6.13 8.55 1.20
N LEU A 443 -6.22 9.12 2.41
CA LEU A 443 -5.05 9.47 3.23
C LEU A 443 -4.29 8.23 3.74
N PHE A 444 -4.91 7.06 3.75
CA PHE A 444 -4.31 5.82 4.26
C PHE A 444 -3.75 4.92 3.15
N GLY A 445 -3.72 5.43 1.91
CA GLY A 445 -3.29 4.65 0.75
C GLY A 445 -4.28 3.54 0.35
N ILE A 446 -5.53 3.60 0.80
CA ILE A 446 -6.56 2.61 0.46
C ILE A 446 -6.84 2.70 -1.04
N PRO A 447 -6.81 1.58 -1.79
CA PRO A 447 -7.16 1.60 -3.20
C PRO A 447 -8.58 2.11 -3.42
N GLU A 448 -8.76 3.03 -4.37
CA GLU A 448 -10.06 3.64 -4.67
C GLU A 448 -11.11 2.58 -5.07
N SER A 449 -10.68 1.49 -5.71
CA SER A 449 -11.53 0.34 -6.04
C SER A 449 -12.22 -0.28 -4.82
N VAL A 450 -11.55 -0.30 -3.66
CA VAL A 450 -12.11 -0.83 -2.41
C VAL A 450 -13.22 0.09 -1.90
N LEU A 451 -13.03 1.41 -2.01
CA LEU A 451 -14.03 2.41 -1.63
C LEU A 451 -15.24 2.39 -2.57
N GLN A 452 -15.02 2.19 -3.87
CA GLN A 452 -16.08 2.14 -4.88
C GLN A 452 -16.88 0.82 -4.86
N SER A 453 -16.29 -0.28 -4.40
CA SER A 453 -16.93 -1.61 -4.39
C SER A 453 -18.16 -1.73 -3.45
N LYS A 454 -18.39 -0.75 -2.56
CA LYS A 454 -19.52 -0.77 -1.61
C LYS A 454 -20.19 0.60 -1.60
N ALA A 455 -21.43 0.67 -2.07
CA ALA A 455 -22.22 1.85 -2.42
C ALA A 455 -22.42 2.96 -1.35
N ALA A 456 -21.80 2.86 -0.17
CA ALA A 456 -21.90 3.84 0.92
C ALA A 456 -20.87 4.99 0.85
N PHE A 457 -19.91 4.96 -0.09
CA PHE A 457 -18.80 5.93 -0.16
C PHE A 457 -18.99 7.07 -1.16
N SER A 458 -20.23 7.33 -1.60
CA SER A 458 -20.55 8.54 -2.37
C SER A 458 -20.39 9.78 -1.48
N THR A 459 -19.14 10.22 -1.31
CA THR A 459 -18.85 11.62 -1.04
C THR A 459 -18.52 12.26 -2.37
N ASN A 460 -19.31 13.27 -2.73
CA ASN A 460 -19.11 14.12 -3.90
C ASN A 460 -17.76 14.84 -3.83
N ILE A 461 -16.69 14.16 -4.23
CA ILE A 461 -15.39 14.77 -4.52
C ILE A 461 -15.10 14.48 -6.00
N PRO A 462 -15.06 15.49 -6.88
CA PRO A 462 -14.64 15.29 -8.26
C PRO A 462 -13.13 15.02 -8.27
N ALA A 463 -12.75 13.74 -8.17
CA ALA A 463 -11.37 13.31 -8.28
C ALA A 463 -11.07 13.02 -9.76
N LYS A 464 -10.23 13.86 -10.38
CA LYS A 464 -9.48 13.43 -11.56
C LYS A 464 -8.57 12.27 -11.12
N HIS A 465 -8.91 11.08 -11.59
CA HIS A 465 -8.25 9.81 -11.33
C HIS A 465 -6.76 9.87 -11.72
N LYS A 466 -5.89 9.16 -10.99
CA LYS A 466 -4.52 8.85 -11.46
C LYS A 466 -4.46 7.36 -11.81
N LEU A 467 -4.63 7.02 -13.09
CA LEU A 467 -4.74 5.64 -13.59
C LEU A 467 -3.46 4.80 -13.43
N PHE A 468 -2.28 5.43 -13.41
CA PHE A 468 -0.99 4.73 -13.24
C PHE A 468 -0.04 5.52 -12.31
N PRO A 469 -0.17 5.36 -10.99
CA PRO A 469 0.71 6.04 -10.04
C PRO A 469 2.15 5.54 -10.18
N GLY A 470 3.12 6.46 -10.19
CA GLY A 470 4.55 6.17 -10.38
C GLY A 470 5.03 6.19 -11.84
N TYR A 471 4.13 6.43 -12.80
CA TYR A 471 4.44 6.57 -14.23
C TYR A 471 4.19 8.00 -14.77
N GLU A 472 4.01 8.99 -13.90
CA GLU A 472 3.64 10.36 -14.27
C GLU A 472 4.58 10.96 -15.30
N LYS A 473 5.90 10.77 -15.11
CA LYS A 473 6.90 11.31 -16.03
C LYS A 473 6.77 10.67 -17.42
N GLN A 474 6.62 9.35 -17.48
CA GLN A 474 6.48 8.60 -18.72
C GLN A 474 5.14 8.91 -19.41
N ILE A 475 4.08 9.13 -18.63
CA ILE A 475 2.78 9.57 -19.15
C ILE A 475 2.91 10.96 -19.77
N GLU A 476 3.51 11.92 -19.08
CA GLU A 476 3.68 13.28 -19.61
C GLU A 476 4.60 13.31 -20.84
N GLU A 477 5.68 12.52 -20.84
CA GLU A 477 6.53 12.33 -22.02
C GLU A 477 5.75 11.72 -23.20
N TYR A 478 4.93 10.72 -22.94
CA TYR A 478 4.09 10.10 -23.97
C TYR A 478 3.03 11.06 -24.49
N LYS A 479 2.31 11.77 -23.61
CA LYS A 479 1.34 12.80 -23.97
C LYS A 479 1.98 13.89 -24.82
N LYS A 480 3.20 14.32 -24.51
CA LYS A 480 3.94 15.29 -25.32
C LYS A 480 4.15 14.79 -26.75
N VAL A 481 4.56 13.53 -26.93
CA VAL A 481 4.69 12.90 -28.25
C VAL A 481 3.34 12.89 -28.98
N LEU A 482 2.23 12.58 -28.29
CA LEU A 482 0.89 12.62 -28.89
C LEU A 482 0.49 14.03 -29.32
N TYR A 483 0.75 15.05 -28.49
CA TYR A 483 0.48 16.46 -28.81
C TYR A 483 1.22 16.92 -30.07
N GLU A 484 2.46 16.47 -30.27
CA GLU A 484 3.27 16.78 -31.46
C GLU A 484 2.67 16.19 -32.75
N HIS A 485 1.93 15.08 -32.66
CA HIS A 485 1.29 14.40 -33.79
C HIS A 485 -0.20 14.73 -33.95
N ARG A 486 -0.71 15.67 -33.14
CA ARG A 486 -2.09 16.11 -33.23
C ARG A 486 -2.34 16.83 -34.56
N ASN A 487 -3.27 16.31 -35.36
CA ASN A 487 -3.72 17.01 -36.54
C ASN A 487 -4.55 18.25 -36.13
N LYS A 488 -4.22 19.42 -36.69
CA LYS A 488 -4.88 20.70 -36.38
C LYS A 488 -6.13 20.94 -37.23
N THR A 489 -6.35 20.12 -38.26
CA THR A 489 -7.52 20.20 -39.13
C THR A 489 -8.78 19.75 -38.38
N LEU A 490 -9.88 20.47 -38.56
CA LEU A 490 -11.19 20.12 -38.01
C LEU A 490 -11.71 18.83 -38.66
N GLY A 491 -12.12 17.86 -37.85
CA GLY A 491 -12.62 16.57 -38.31
C GLY A 491 -12.77 15.54 -37.19
N GLU A 492 -13.54 14.48 -37.44
CA GLU A 492 -13.68 13.34 -36.51
C GLU A 492 -12.50 12.38 -36.70
N ASN A 493 -11.64 12.25 -35.70
CA ASN A 493 -10.49 11.35 -35.78
C ASN A 493 -10.82 9.96 -35.25
N GLY A 494 -10.18 8.95 -35.84
CA GLY A 494 -10.32 7.55 -35.47
C GLY A 494 -9.04 6.97 -34.89
N ALA A 495 -9.15 5.84 -34.22
CA ALA A 495 -7.99 5.08 -33.76
C ALA A 495 -8.13 3.57 -33.92
N ILE A 496 -7.01 2.91 -34.20
CA ILE A 496 -6.84 1.46 -34.09
C ILE A 496 -5.63 1.19 -33.19
N ALA A 497 -5.72 0.18 -32.32
CA ALA A 497 -4.56 -0.39 -31.64
C ALA A 497 -4.30 -1.79 -32.17
N MET A 498 -3.06 -2.10 -32.57
CA MET A 498 -2.73 -3.41 -33.13
C MET A 498 -1.29 -3.86 -32.79
N THR A 499 -1.12 -5.17 -32.61
CA THR A 499 0.22 -5.76 -32.46
C THR A 499 0.91 -5.93 -33.81
N ALA A 500 0.19 -6.36 -34.85
CA ALA A 500 0.72 -6.53 -36.21
C ALA A 500 2.03 -7.34 -36.30
N GLY A 501 2.07 -8.52 -35.67
CA GLY A 501 3.22 -9.42 -35.67
C GLY A 501 3.03 -10.70 -36.49
N PRO A 502 3.07 -10.68 -37.83
CA PRO A 502 3.29 -9.53 -38.74
C PRO A 502 2.01 -8.78 -39.15
N PHE A 503 2.15 -7.69 -39.93
CA PHE A 503 1.04 -6.98 -40.57
C PHE A 503 0.43 -7.85 -41.68
N THR A 504 -0.90 -7.97 -41.73
CA THR A 504 -1.61 -8.92 -42.61
C THR A 504 -2.70 -8.22 -43.40
N TYR A 505 -3.28 -8.89 -44.41
CA TYR A 505 -4.45 -8.34 -45.10
C TYR A 505 -5.67 -8.16 -44.18
N GLY A 506 -5.74 -8.88 -43.06
CA GLY A 506 -6.73 -8.65 -42.01
C GLY A 506 -6.54 -7.30 -41.33
N HIS A 507 -5.30 -6.96 -40.96
CA HIS A 507 -4.98 -5.64 -40.40
C HIS A 507 -5.22 -4.53 -41.43
N ARG A 508 -4.74 -4.73 -42.68
CA ARG A 508 -4.93 -3.78 -43.78
C ARG A 508 -6.40 -3.46 -44.03
N TYR A 509 -7.26 -4.48 -44.02
CA TYR A 509 -8.70 -4.32 -44.16
C TYR A 509 -9.33 -3.45 -43.07
N LEU A 510 -8.95 -3.67 -41.81
CA LEU A 510 -9.41 -2.85 -40.68
C LEU A 510 -8.96 -1.38 -40.85
N VAL A 511 -7.71 -1.18 -41.28
CA VAL A 511 -7.14 0.15 -41.54
C VAL A 511 -7.90 0.86 -42.65
N GLU A 512 -8.11 0.21 -43.79
CA GLU A 512 -8.83 0.81 -44.93
C GLU A 512 -10.28 1.15 -44.56
N TYR A 513 -10.96 0.25 -43.84
CA TYR A 513 -12.32 0.48 -43.37
C TYR A 513 -12.42 1.71 -42.46
N ALA A 514 -11.51 1.81 -41.49
CA ALA A 514 -11.48 2.91 -40.53
C ALA A 514 -11.08 4.22 -41.21
N ALA A 515 -10.03 4.21 -42.03
CA ALA A 515 -9.48 5.40 -42.69
C ALA A 515 -10.50 6.07 -43.62
N ALA A 516 -11.39 5.29 -44.25
CA ALA A 516 -12.46 5.82 -45.08
C ALA A 516 -13.58 6.58 -44.30
N ARG A 517 -13.60 6.49 -42.97
CA ARG A 517 -14.69 7.00 -42.12
C ARG A 517 -14.27 8.11 -41.17
N VAL A 518 -12.99 8.46 -41.16
CA VAL A 518 -12.43 9.46 -40.23
C VAL A 518 -11.52 10.42 -40.97
N SER A 519 -11.44 11.64 -40.46
CA SER A 519 -10.58 12.68 -41.04
C SER A 519 -9.11 12.36 -40.87
N THR A 520 -8.72 11.79 -39.73
CA THR A 520 -7.39 11.24 -39.47
C THR A 520 -7.53 9.91 -38.72
N LEU A 521 -6.84 8.87 -39.17
CA LEU A 521 -6.77 7.59 -38.47
C LEU A 521 -5.41 7.44 -37.78
N TYR A 522 -5.44 7.34 -36.45
CA TYR A 522 -4.25 7.04 -35.64
C TYR A 522 -4.11 5.53 -35.44
N ILE A 523 -3.00 4.96 -35.86
CA ILE A 523 -2.67 3.56 -35.63
C ILE A 523 -1.63 3.48 -34.51
N PHE A 524 -2.00 2.90 -33.38
CA PHE A 524 -1.08 2.61 -32.28
C PHE A 524 -0.51 1.20 -32.43
N VAL A 525 0.77 1.11 -32.77
CA VAL A 525 1.49 -0.16 -32.82
C VAL A 525 1.94 -0.51 -31.40
N VAL A 526 1.46 -1.66 -30.90
CA VAL A 526 1.73 -2.10 -29.52
C VAL A 526 3.22 -2.38 -29.32
N LYS A 527 3.85 -1.68 -28.38
CA LYS A 527 5.26 -1.83 -28.00
C LYS A 527 5.41 -2.95 -26.98
N ASP A 528 5.79 -4.13 -27.47
CA ASP A 528 6.04 -5.35 -26.68
C ASP A 528 7.21 -6.12 -27.33
N ASN A 529 8.04 -6.73 -26.49
CA ASN A 529 9.32 -7.35 -26.86
C ASN A 529 9.26 -8.90 -26.77
N LYS A 530 8.05 -9.49 -26.88
CA LYS A 530 7.87 -10.96 -26.80
C LYS A 530 7.20 -11.62 -27.99
N THR A 531 6.88 -10.90 -29.06
CA THR A 531 6.46 -11.53 -30.32
C THR A 531 7.66 -12.11 -31.06
N PHE A 532 7.45 -13.16 -31.87
CA PHE A 532 8.47 -13.71 -32.78
C PHE A 532 9.18 -12.63 -33.64
N LEU A 533 8.48 -11.53 -33.92
CA LEU A 533 9.02 -10.35 -34.60
C LEU A 533 9.23 -9.22 -33.61
N GLU A 534 10.37 -8.52 -33.71
CA GLU A 534 10.69 -7.38 -32.85
C GLU A 534 9.73 -6.20 -33.10
N TYR A 535 9.59 -5.31 -32.11
CA TYR A 535 8.68 -4.15 -32.21
C TYR A 535 9.01 -3.27 -33.41
N GLU A 536 10.29 -3.02 -33.65
CA GLU A 536 10.82 -2.19 -34.72
C GLU A 536 10.40 -2.73 -36.09
N ASP A 537 10.37 -4.05 -36.24
CA ASP A 537 9.94 -4.72 -37.47
C ASP A 537 8.45 -4.58 -37.69
N ARG A 538 7.66 -4.81 -36.64
CA ARG A 538 6.19 -4.63 -36.67
C ARG A 538 5.82 -3.20 -37.01
N TYR A 539 6.51 -2.25 -36.40
CA TYR A 539 6.32 -0.82 -36.67
C TYR A 539 6.64 -0.48 -38.13
N ALA A 540 7.77 -0.96 -38.65
CA ALA A 540 8.17 -0.75 -40.05
C ALA A 540 7.16 -1.36 -41.03
N MET A 541 6.71 -2.59 -40.80
CA MET A 541 5.73 -3.26 -41.65
C MET A 541 4.38 -2.54 -41.66
N VAL A 542 3.90 -2.05 -40.51
CA VAL A 542 2.66 -1.24 -40.46
C VAL A 542 2.86 0.08 -41.22
N LYS A 543 3.96 0.78 -40.97
CA LYS A 543 4.24 2.09 -41.60
C LYS A 543 4.32 1.99 -43.13
N GLU A 544 5.04 1.01 -43.66
CA GLU A 544 5.12 0.83 -45.11
C GLU A 544 3.81 0.26 -45.68
N GLY A 545 3.17 -0.65 -44.95
CA GLY A 545 1.89 -1.25 -45.30
C GLY A 545 0.69 -0.31 -45.25
N THR A 546 0.84 0.95 -44.84
CA THR A 546 -0.24 1.97 -44.84
C THR A 546 0.18 3.29 -45.47
N LYS A 547 1.36 3.36 -46.10
CA LYS A 547 1.97 4.59 -46.61
C LYS A 547 1.18 5.27 -47.73
N ASP A 548 0.43 4.48 -48.49
CA ASP A 548 -0.45 4.93 -49.57
C ASP A 548 -1.74 5.59 -49.05
N LEU A 549 -2.04 5.48 -47.75
CA LEU A 549 -3.22 6.10 -47.14
C LEU A 549 -2.87 7.48 -46.56
N PRO A 550 -3.33 8.58 -47.18
CA PRO A 550 -2.84 9.94 -46.88
C PRO A 550 -3.31 10.47 -45.52
N ASN A 551 -4.36 9.91 -44.93
CA ASN A 551 -4.94 10.32 -43.65
C ASN A 551 -4.58 9.38 -42.49
N VAL A 552 -3.60 8.49 -42.67
CA VAL A 552 -3.15 7.55 -41.64
C VAL A 552 -1.87 8.04 -40.96
N VAL A 553 -1.88 8.04 -39.63
CA VAL A 553 -0.70 8.37 -38.80
C VAL A 553 -0.37 7.16 -37.93
N VAL A 554 0.82 6.60 -38.12
CA VAL A 554 1.31 5.46 -37.34
C VAL A 554 2.12 5.98 -36.15
N LEU A 555 1.74 5.58 -34.95
CA LEU A 555 2.33 5.96 -33.68
C LEU A 555 2.71 4.74 -32.86
N SER A 556 3.68 4.91 -31.96
CA SER A 556 3.92 3.93 -30.90
C SER A 556 2.78 3.97 -29.89
N SER A 557 2.36 2.81 -29.36
CA SER A 557 1.50 2.75 -28.18
C SER A 557 2.17 3.28 -26.89
N GLY A 558 3.49 3.49 -26.94
CA GLY A 558 4.30 3.64 -25.73
C GLY A 558 4.06 2.48 -24.78
N MET A 559 4.04 2.80 -23.49
CA MET A 559 3.79 1.85 -22.40
C MET A 559 2.32 1.76 -22.00
N PHE A 560 1.39 2.39 -22.75
CA PHE A 560 0.08 2.72 -22.19
C PHE A 560 -1.14 2.22 -22.98
N ILE A 561 -0.93 1.58 -24.14
CA ILE A 561 -2.02 0.94 -24.89
C ILE A 561 -1.63 -0.51 -25.15
N GLY A 562 -2.35 -1.45 -24.53
CA GLY A 562 -2.13 -2.89 -24.71
C GLY A 562 -0.74 -3.38 -24.27
N SER A 563 -0.14 -2.72 -23.27
CA SER A 563 1.21 -3.03 -22.77
C SER A 563 1.16 -3.80 -21.44
N ARG A 564 2.29 -4.40 -21.05
CA ARG A 564 2.47 -5.12 -19.76
C ARG A 564 2.16 -4.26 -18.52
N LEU A 565 2.23 -2.93 -18.63
CA LEU A 565 1.94 -1.99 -17.53
C LEU A 565 0.46 -1.66 -17.37
N THR A 566 -0.31 -1.72 -18.45
CA THR A 566 -1.74 -1.43 -18.42
C THR A 566 -2.58 -2.70 -18.36
N PHE A 567 -1.96 -3.85 -18.66
CA PHE A 567 -2.71 -5.09 -18.81
C PHE A 567 -1.83 -6.36 -18.67
N SER A 568 -1.62 -6.83 -17.44
CA SER A 568 -0.84 -8.04 -17.12
C SER A 568 -1.48 -9.35 -17.63
N SER A 569 -2.78 -9.35 -17.94
CA SER A 569 -3.53 -10.55 -18.36
C SER A 569 -3.54 -10.82 -19.89
N TYR A 570 -3.38 -9.80 -20.76
CA TYR A 570 -3.26 -9.98 -22.25
C TYR A 570 -1.97 -10.70 -22.57
N TYR A 571 -0.96 -10.42 -21.74
CA TYR A 571 0.39 -10.94 -21.82
C TYR A 571 0.43 -12.48 -21.83
N ASN A 572 -0.54 -13.13 -21.19
CA ASN A 572 -0.65 -14.59 -21.14
C ASN A 572 -1.94 -15.08 -21.83
N ARG A 573 -2.43 -14.39 -22.88
CA ARG A 573 -3.66 -14.82 -23.60
C ARG A 573 -3.62 -16.26 -24.11
N GLU A 574 -2.45 -16.81 -24.41
CA GLU A 574 -2.28 -18.22 -24.81
C GLU A 574 -2.42 -19.20 -23.63
N LYS A 575 -2.29 -18.73 -22.38
CA LYS A 575 -2.35 -19.53 -21.14
C LYS A 575 -3.53 -19.19 -20.21
N LEU A 576 -4.31 -18.14 -20.53
CA LEU A 576 -5.38 -17.59 -19.68
C LEU A 576 -6.76 -17.57 -20.36
N GLN A 577 -7.05 -18.55 -21.23
CA GLN A 577 -8.35 -18.62 -21.90
C GLN A 577 -9.53 -18.89 -20.93
N GLU A 578 -9.25 -19.37 -19.71
CA GLU A 578 -10.26 -19.68 -18.67
C GLU A 578 -10.39 -18.60 -17.56
N VAL A 579 -9.66 -17.47 -17.66
CA VAL A 579 -9.63 -16.44 -16.61
C VAL A 579 -10.45 -15.20 -16.99
N LYS A 580 -11.25 -14.70 -16.05
CA LYS A 580 -11.94 -13.41 -16.16
C LYS A 580 -10.93 -12.28 -15.92
N ILE A 581 -10.80 -11.37 -16.89
CA ILE A 581 -9.81 -10.28 -16.86
C ILE A 581 -10.52 -8.92 -16.76
N ASP A 582 -9.83 -7.91 -16.24
CA ASP A 582 -10.34 -6.54 -16.15
C ASP A 582 -9.49 -5.56 -16.99
N PRO A 583 -9.97 -5.13 -18.18
CA PRO A 583 -9.32 -4.13 -19.02
C PRO A 583 -9.59 -2.67 -18.67
N SER A 584 -10.37 -2.40 -17.63
CA SER A 584 -10.97 -1.09 -17.42
C SER A 584 -9.91 0.02 -17.33
N SER A 585 -8.77 -0.19 -16.68
CA SER A 585 -7.72 0.84 -16.57
C SER A 585 -7.11 1.26 -17.92
N ASP A 586 -6.87 0.31 -18.83
CA ASP A 586 -6.34 0.62 -20.17
C ASP A 586 -7.38 1.35 -21.03
N VAL A 587 -8.64 0.91 -20.95
CA VAL A 587 -9.77 1.51 -21.68
C VAL A 587 -10.08 2.92 -21.17
N ILE A 588 -10.14 3.12 -19.84
CA ILE A 588 -10.36 4.43 -19.23
C ILE A 588 -9.22 5.38 -19.58
N PHE A 589 -7.96 4.95 -19.46
CA PHE A 589 -6.82 5.80 -19.84
C PHE A 589 -6.84 6.19 -21.31
N PHE A 590 -7.17 5.26 -22.20
CA PHE A 590 -7.34 5.61 -23.61
C PHE A 590 -8.41 6.68 -23.79
N ALA A 591 -9.58 6.52 -23.15
CA ALA A 591 -10.71 7.42 -23.30
C ALA A 591 -10.50 8.80 -22.67
N GLU A 592 -9.88 8.85 -21.48
CA GLU A 592 -9.71 10.09 -20.71
C GLU A 592 -8.43 10.86 -21.03
N GLU A 593 -7.36 10.17 -21.44
CA GLU A 593 -6.03 10.78 -21.55
C GLU A 593 -5.49 10.79 -23.00
N ILE A 594 -5.79 9.77 -23.81
CA ILE A 594 -5.27 9.67 -25.18
C ILE A 594 -6.24 10.29 -26.18
N ALA A 595 -7.50 9.87 -26.14
CA ALA A 595 -8.53 10.30 -27.07
C ALA A 595 -8.72 11.83 -27.10
N PRO A 596 -8.70 12.56 -25.96
CA PRO A 596 -8.86 14.01 -25.98
C PRO A 596 -7.68 14.76 -26.61
N ILE A 597 -6.45 14.26 -26.43
CA ILE A 597 -5.24 14.89 -26.99
C ILE A 597 -5.28 14.89 -28.52
N LEU A 598 -5.69 13.76 -29.10
CA LEU A 598 -5.74 13.56 -30.54
C LEU A 598 -7.12 13.81 -31.15
N ASN A 599 -8.09 14.26 -30.35
CA ASN A 599 -9.49 14.44 -30.75
C ASN A 599 -10.12 13.18 -31.38
N ILE A 600 -9.80 12.00 -30.84
CA ILE A 600 -10.34 10.73 -31.30
C ILE A 600 -11.79 10.61 -30.83
N LYS A 601 -12.70 10.33 -31.76
CA LYS A 601 -14.13 10.11 -31.52
C LYS A 601 -14.55 8.66 -31.71
N THR A 602 -13.75 7.88 -32.43
CA THR A 602 -14.11 6.50 -32.77
C THR A 602 -12.90 5.59 -32.66
N ARG A 603 -13.01 4.49 -31.90
CA ARG A 603 -12.04 3.39 -31.92
C ARG A 603 -12.60 2.26 -32.77
N PHE A 604 -11.77 1.71 -33.66
CA PHE A 604 -12.15 0.61 -34.55
C PHE A 604 -11.45 -0.68 -34.14
N VAL A 605 -12.22 -1.76 -34.06
CA VAL A 605 -11.73 -3.10 -33.71
C VAL A 605 -12.35 -4.16 -34.61
N GLY A 606 -11.67 -5.29 -34.78
CA GLY A 606 -12.25 -6.47 -35.42
C GLY A 606 -12.94 -7.37 -34.39
N THR A 607 -14.00 -8.06 -34.79
CA THR A 607 -14.63 -9.13 -33.99
C THR A 607 -13.61 -10.22 -33.66
N GLU A 608 -13.65 -10.75 -32.45
CA GLU A 608 -12.77 -11.85 -32.02
C GLU A 608 -13.57 -12.95 -31.31
N PRO A 609 -14.03 -13.98 -32.05
CA PRO A 609 -14.83 -15.06 -31.49
C PRO A 609 -13.99 -16.18 -30.86
N PHE A 610 -12.67 -16.23 -31.09
CA PHE A 610 -11.83 -17.36 -30.70
C PHE A 610 -10.84 -17.05 -29.56
N ASP A 611 -10.60 -15.77 -29.27
CA ASP A 611 -9.75 -15.33 -28.14
C ASP A 611 -10.60 -14.64 -27.07
N THR A 612 -10.84 -15.36 -25.98
CA THR A 612 -11.68 -14.95 -24.86
C THR A 612 -11.18 -13.68 -24.18
N VAL A 613 -9.85 -13.42 -24.23
CA VAL A 613 -9.23 -12.23 -23.65
C VAL A 613 -9.56 -10.99 -24.48
N THR A 614 -9.35 -11.07 -25.79
CA THR A 614 -9.66 -9.97 -26.71
C THR A 614 -11.17 -9.70 -26.77
N LYS A 615 -12.01 -10.75 -26.64
CA LYS A 615 -13.47 -10.59 -26.52
C LYS A 615 -13.87 -9.79 -25.28
N GLN A 616 -13.35 -10.16 -24.10
CA GLN A 616 -13.59 -9.41 -22.85
C GLN A 616 -13.11 -7.97 -22.96
N TYR A 617 -12.00 -7.73 -23.68
CA TYR A 617 -11.49 -6.39 -23.96
C TYR A 617 -12.47 -5.55 -24.82
N ASN A 618 -13.02 -6.13 -25.90
CA ASN A 618 -14.06 -5.49 -26.71
C ASN A 618 -15.32 -5.18 -25.90
N GLU A 619 -15.78 -6.11 -25.06
CA GLU A 619 -16.95 -5.92 -24.19
C GLU A 619 -16.76 -4.78 -23.19
N THR A 620 -15.57 -4.62 -22.61
CA THR A 620 -15.26 -3.51 -21.70
C THR A 620 -15.21 -2.16 -22.43
N MET A 621 -14.67 -2.12 -23.66
CA MET A 621 -14.70 -0.91 -24.48
C MET A 621 -16.13 -0.47 -24.81
N HIS A 622 -17.03 -1.41 -25.15
CA HIS A 622 -18.45 -1.12 -25.40
C HIS A 622 -19.15 -0.50 -24.18
N LYS A 623 -18.72 -0.84 -22.96
CA LYS A 623 -19.28 -0.29 -21.71
C LYS A 623 -18.73 1.11 -21.39
N ILE A 624 -17.41 1.29 -21.48
CA ILE A 624 -16.73 2.48 -20.93
C ILE A 624 -16.68 3.65 -21.93
N PHE A 625 -16.48 3.38 -23.23
CA PHE A 625 -16.29 4.44 -24.22
C PHE A 625 -17.50 5.38 -24.39
N PRO A 626 -18.75 4.90 -24.41
CA PRO A 626 -19.91 5.79 -24.55
C PRO A 626 -20.00 6.86 -23.46
N GLU A 627 -19.63 6.51 -22.23
CA GLU A 627 -19.63 7.43 -21.07
C GLU A 627 -18.54 8.52 -21.19
N ASN A 628 -17.53 8.29 -22.02
CA ASN A 628 -16.35 9.14 -22.18
C ASN A 628 -16.28 9.85 -23.56
N GLY A 629 -17.39 9.85 -24.31
CA GLY A 629 -17.48 10.55 -25.60
C GLY A 629 -16.65 9.92 -26.73
N VAL A 630 -16.31 8.63 -26.60
CA VAL A 630 -15.68 7.80 -27.63
C VAL A 630 -16.69 6.74 -28.08
N SER A 631 -16.77 6.45 -29.37
CA SER A 631 -17.57 5.35 -29.91
C SER A 631 -16.69 4.15 -30.24
N LEU A 632 -17.20 2.94 -30.06
CA LEU A 632 -16.55 1.72 -30.53
C LEU A 632 -17.25 1.22 -31.79
N VAL A 633 -16.49 0.99 -32.85
CA VAL A 633 -16.98 0.33 -34.07
C VAL A 633 -16.26 -1.00 -34.21
N GLU A 634 -17.01 -2.08 -34.02
CA GLU A 634 -16.54 -3.44 -34.18
C GLU A 634 -16.99 -4.00 -35.53
N ILE A 635 -16.05 -4.52 -36.34
CA ILE A 635 -16.33 -5.04 -37.68
C ILE A 635 -15.97 -6.53 -37.82
N PRO A 636 -16.68 -7.30 -38.66
CA PRO A 636 -16.33 -8.68 -38.94
C PRO A 636 -14.89 -8.83 -39.45
N ARG A 637 -14.21 -9.92 -39.08
CA ARG A 637 -12.87 -10.21 -39.59
C ARG A 637 -12.89 -10.50 -41.08
N LYS A 638 -11.80 -10.12 -41.76
CA LYS A 638 -11.57 -10.51 -43.15
C LYS A 638 -11.23 -11.99 -43.25
N GLU A 639 -11.93 -12.68 -44.12
CA GLU A 639 -11.74 -14.10 -44.41
C GLU A 639 -11.23 -14.30 -45.84
N ILE A 640 -10.41 -15.34 -46.02
CA ILE A 640 -10.05 -15.87 -47.34
C ILE A 640 -10.40 -17.36 -47.31
N GLY A 641 -11.26 -17.81 -48.22
CA GLY A 641 -11.70 -19.21 -48.27
C GLY A 641 -12.48 -19.66 -47.02
N GLY A 642 -13.20 -18.76 -46.35
CA GLY A 642 -13.96 -19.05 -45.13
C GLY A 642 -13.14 -19.16 -43.85
N VAL A 643 -11.85 -18.81 -43.90
CA VAL A 643 -10.96 -18.79 -42.72
C VAL A 643 -10.49 -17.37 -42.46
N ALA A 644 -10.62 -16.92 -41.20
CA ALA A 644 -10.15 -15.61 -40.78
C ALA A 644 -8.63 -15.48 -40.94
N ILE A 645 -8.18 -14.38 -41.56
CA ILE A 645 -6.74 -14.11 -41.72
C ILE A 645 -6.15 -13.78 -40.35
N SER A 646 -5.21 -14.59 -39.88
CA SER A 646 -4.56 -14.40 -38.57
C SER A 646 -3.04 -14.27 -38.67
N ALA A 647 -2.44 -13.45 -37.80
CA ALA A 647 -0.99 -13.31 -37.72
C ALA A 647 -0.29 -14.57 -37.17
N SER A 648 -0.97 -15.39 -36.36
CA SER A 648 -0.44 -16.68 -35.88
C SER A 648 -0.26 -17.66 -37.04
N THR A 649 -1.19 -17.70 -38.00
CA THR A 649 -1.03 -18.51 -39.22
C THR A 649 0.21 -18.09 -40.00
N VAL A 650 0.48 -16.78 -40.13
CA VAL A 650 1.68 -16.29 -40.81
C VAL A 650 2.94 -16.73 -40.08
N ARG A 651 2.99 -16.65 -38.75
CA ARG A 651 4.16 -17.08 -37.96
C ARG A 651 4.46 -18.57 -38.17
N ARG A 652 3.44 -19.43 -38.13
CA ARG A 652 3.60 -20.87 -38.43
C ARG A 652 4.14 -21.10 -39.85
N LEU A 653 3.59 -20.42 -40.85
CA LEU A 653 4.06 -20.55 -42.23
C LEU A 653 5.49 -20.00 -42.43
N LEU A 654 5.88 -19.00 -41.63
CA LEU A 654 7.22 -18.42 -41.64
C LEU A 654 8.26 -19.38 -41.05
N GLU A 655 7.91 -20.11 -39.98
CA GLU A 655 8.71 -21.22 -39.46
C GLU A 655 8.90 -22.33 -40.50
N GLU A 656 7.86 -22.61 -41.29
CA GLU A 656 7.88 -23.58 -42.41
C GLU A 656 8.56 -23.02 -43.68
N LYS A 657 9.06 -21.77 -43.66
CA LYS A 657 9.62 -21.04 -44.80
C LYS A 657 8.71 -21.03 -46.05
N ASN A 658 7.40 -21.15 -45.87
CA ASN A 658 6.43 -21.23 -46.96
C ASN A 658 5.97 -19.84 -47.44
N PHE A 659 6.87 -19.12 -48.11
CA PHE A 659 6.60 -17.77 -48.61
C PHE A 659 5.50 -17.69 -49.67
N VAL A 660 5.20 -18.81 -50.35
CA VAL A 660 4.10 -18.87 -51.32
C VAL A 660 2.76 -18.69 -50.62
N GLU A 661 2.50 -19.43 -49.54
CA GLU A 661 1.25 -19.28 -48.77
C GLU A 661 1.21 -17.97 -47.98
N ILE A 662 2.34 -17.49 -47.46
CA ILE A 662 2.42 -16.18 -46.79
C ILE A 662 1.97 -15.06 -47.73
N SER A 663 2.39 -15.10 -49.01
CA SER A 663 2.05 -14.07 -49.99
C SER A 663 0.55 -13.88 -50.22
N LYS A 664 -0.28 -14.89 -49.90
CA LYS A 664 -1.73 -14.82 -50.06
C LYS A 664 -2.43 -14.08 -48.91
N ILE A 665 -1.77 -13.95 -47.76
CA ILE A 665 -2.40 -13.47 -46.50
C ILE A 665 -1.75 -12.20 -45.93
N VAL A 666 -0.65 -11.73 -46.51
CA VAL A 666 0.01 -10.47 -46.11
C VAL A 666 0.20 -9.52 -47.31
N PRO A 667 0.21 -8.19 -47.09
CA PRO A 667 0.55 -7.23 -48.13
C PRO A 667 1.95 -7.46 -48.71
N GLU A 668 2.15 -7.08 -49.97
CA GLU A 668 3.44 -7.22 -50.67
C GLU A 668 4.60 -6.56 -49.88
N THR A 669 4.35 -5.39 -49.29
CA THR A 669 5.33 -4.69 -48.43
C THR A 669 5.76 -5.52 -47.22
N THR A 670 4.83 -6.25 -46.60
CA THR A 670 5.13 -7.17 -45.50
C THR A 670 5.86 -8.41 -46.00
N LEU A 671 5.46 -8.97 -47.14
CA LEU A 671 6.13 -10.13 -47.74
C LEU A 671 7.59 -9.82 -48.09
N LEU A 672 7.86 -8.65 -48.69
CA LEU A 672 9.21 -8.20 -49.01
C LEU A 672 10.06 -8.04 -47.73
N TYR A 673 9.50 -7.41 -46.70
CA TYR A 673 10.17 -7.25 -45.41
C TYR A 673 10.53 -8.59 -44.77
N LEU A 674 9.59 -9.54 -44.76
CA LEU A 674 9.80 -10.88 -44.23
C LEU A 674 10.86 -11.66 -45.03
N LYS A 675 10.87 -11.53 -46.36
CA LYS A 675 11.90 -12.14 -47.21
C LYS A 675 13.27 -11.54 -46.96
N GLU A 676 13.39 -10.22 -46.86
CA GLU A 676 14.67 -9.55 -46.63
C GLU A 676 15.29 -9.95 -45.29
N LYS A 677 14.49 -10.03 -44.23
CA LYS A 677 14.99 -10.25 -42.86
C LYS A 677 15.00 -11.71 -42.40
N TYR A 678 14.14 -12.57 -42.95
CA TYR A 678 13.90 -13.94 -42.45
C TYR A 678 14.01 -15.04 -43.52
N SER A 679 14.50 -14.76 -44.73
CA SER A 679 14.74 -15.81 -45.75
C SER A 679 16.00 -16.66 -45.50
N GLY A 680 16.88 -16.22 -44.58
CA GLY A 680 18.13 -16.89 -44.19
C GLY A 680 17.95 -18.29 -43.62
#